data_AF-A0A7Z7N6W0-F1
#
_entry.id   AF-A0A7Z7N6W0-F1
#
_cell.length_a   1.000
_cell.length_b   1.000
_cell.length_c   1.000
_cell.angle_alpha   90.00
_cell.angle_beta   90.00
_cell.angle_gamma   90.00
#
_symmetry.space_group_name_H-M   'P 1'
#
loop_
_entity.id
_entity.type
_entity.pdbx_description
1 polymer ?
#
loop_
_entity_poly.entity_id
_entity_poly.type
_entity_poly.pdbx_seq_one_letter_code
_entity_poly.pdbx_strand_id
1 'polypeptide(L)'
;MPHARTALFLRTSLRDSFHPRHRRFVAGHSLRAIALILFATRFAHAGPLPEAGNFAAGAGAIRANGNTLDITQTTTRGVIDWRSFSISSANSVNVNNGSGATLSRVTGIDRSIIDGKLNATGSFYLINPHGVLVGTSGVVTTGGRFVASTLDMTNDAFMKGGPLTLTGDSCGVVVNLGKIGSSQGDVFLISHATVVNEGTVEAPRGTVELAAGSQVLLKDSTSGPQVFVQVGSQGNVINEGAISAAQINLQAADGNIFALAGKNSELRATGTATRDGHVWLVADSGTVQSHGYVGASNANGSGGTVDTTARTFDFDYVVVDAAQWNVSAPAYVAGPRSAGTLARNLSSGTSITVNTTGTQGSSGNIDVQSALRWSGDASLTLNAQHSVNVSPAATVGNTGAGNLTLRADAGGVNNAGSVTNGGTIDWSHSTGTVAALHDMNGTYTAGAIRSNPAWRAADYSGLKTQITAYKLVNTIDDLASISSDLAGTYALGKDIDARTSTTNFTSLGSRTQTAFNGQFDGMGHVIKGIKVTGYDETNPSYLAYVGLFSTIGSAGVVRNVGIVESSANSFVAAVGLLAGTNNGLITHAYTSGDVSPFNAVSGAGAGGLVGINNGTVERSGSSAKVTGSGELGGLVATNNGLITQSYATGSVSGTAYTGAGGLVGVNDGTIRQSYASGSVGALGTGGLVDFNTGTISESFAATSIAPGAPPSVGGITRNNTGTIRSDVYWDTQTTGRANGVFEGTAVPAANGFTTAQMSRVSSFGPTWNFGQNGVWVMPAGATHPVLRWQVER
;
A
#
# COMPACT_ATOMS: atom_id res chain seq x y z
N MET A 1 15.16 86.66 -13.25
CA MET A 1 14.17 87.68 -13.68
C MET A 1 14.90 88.55 -14.70
N PRO A 2 14.91 88.19 -15.99
CA PRO A 2 13.84 87.64 -16.83
C PRO A 2 13.63 86.13 -16.66
N HIS A 3 12.63 85.55 -17.33
CA HIS A 3 12.81 84.33 -18.14
C HIS A 3 11.58 84.01 -18.99
N ALA A 4 11.76 84.19 -20.29
CA ALA A 4 11.07 83.47 -21.34
C ALA A 4 11.54 82.01 -21.37
N ARG A 5 10.69 81.07 -21.80
CA ARG A 5 10.99 80.21 -22.97
C ARG A 5 9.78 79.44 -23.47
N THR A 6 9.78 79.36 -24.79
CA THR A 6 8.75 78.96 -25.73
C THR A 6 8.70 77.45 -25.94
N ALA A 7 7.50 77.00 -26.30
CA ALA A 7 7.03 75.76 -26.95
C ALA A 7 8.04 74.74 -27.53
N LEU A 8 7.64 73.45 -27.49
CA LEU A 8 7.36 72.71 -28.71
C LEU A 8 6.44 71.50 -28.47
N PHE A 9 5.32 71.48 -29.20
CA PHE A 9 4.47 70.32 -29.45
C PHE A 9 5.19 69.31 -30.35
N LEU A 10 5.00 68.00 -30.15
CA LEU A 10 4.49 67.08 -31.18
C LEU A 10 4.28 65.65 -30.64
N ARG A 11 3.17 65.03 -31.11
CA ARG A 11 2.98 63.58 -31.39
C ARG A 11 2.84 62.64 -30.20
N THR A 12 2.03 61.58 -30.19
CA THR A 12 0.91 61.02 -31.00
C THR A 12 0.48 59.74 -30.26
N SER A 13 -0.81 59.39 -30.32
CA SER A 13 -1.32 58.00 -30.37
C SER A 13 -1.04 57.08 -29.17
N LEU A 14 -2.04 56.98 -28.28
CA LEU A 14 -2.26 55.90 -27.32
C LEU A 14 -2.45 54.54 -28.03
N ARG A 15 -1.60 53.57 -27.71
CA ARG A 15 -1.90 52.13 -27.77
C ARG A 15 -1.45 51.53 -26.44
N ASP A 16 -2.41 51.25 -25.57
CA ASP A 16 -2.19 50.45 -24.37
C ASP A 16 -2.01 48.99 -24.78
N SER A 17 -0.81 48.46 -24.52
CA SER A 17 -0.49 47.04 -24.59
C SER A 17 0.16 46.68 -23.26
N PHE A 18 -0.63 46.11 -22.34
CA PHE A 18 -0.12 45.50 -21.12
C PHE A 18 0.70 44.25 -21.50
N HIS A 19 2.02 44.40 -21.53
CA HIS A 19 2.96 43.29 -21.48
C HIS A 19 3.37 43.04 -20.02
N PRO A 20 3.16 41.84 -19.45
CA PRO A 20 3.83 41.48 -18.21
C PRO A 20 5.32 41.25 -18.51
N ARG A 21 6.18 42.00 -17.82
CA ARG A 21 7.63 41.83 -17.88
C ARG A 21 7.99 40.43 -17.40
N HIS A 22 8.34 39.56 -18.34
CA HIS A 22 9.08 38.32 -18.05
C HIS A 22 10.44 38.68 -17.43
N ARG A 23 10.57 38.57 -16.11
CA ARG A 23 11.87 38.37 -15.48
C ARG A 23 12.36 36.98 -15.91
N ARG A 24 13.21 36.96 -16.93
CA ARG A 24 14.03 35.80 -17.27
C ARG A 24 14.92 35.50 -16.05
N PHE A 25 14.56 34.47 -15.28
CA PHE A 25 15.50 33.84 -14.37
C PHE A 25 16.55 33.15 -15.25
N VAL A 26 17.76 33.70 -15.23
CA VAL A 26 18.94 33.10 -15.84
C VAL A 26 19.26 31.85 -15.04
N ALA A 27 18.99 30.69 -15.63
CA ALA A 27 19.44 29.40 -15.16
C ALA A 27 20.91 29.19 -15.55
N GLY A 28 21.67 28.58 -14.64
CA GLY A 28 23.03 28.10 -14.86
C GLY A 28 24.10 29.14 -14.57
N HIS A 29 25.16 28.70 -13.87
CA HIS A 29 26.38 29.43 -13.48
C HIS A 29 26.38 30.07 -12.09
N SER A 30 26.30 29.28 -11.00
CA SER A 30 27.06 29.57 -9.75
C SER A 30 26.90 28.48 -8.68
N LEU A 31 27.46 27.27 -8.91
CA LEU A 31 27.80 26.33 -7.83
C LEU A 31 29.13 25.57 -8.08
N ARG A 32 29.99 26.06 -9.00
CA ARG A 32 31.32 25.49 -9.30
C ARG A 32 32.45 25.98 -8.38
N ALA A 33 32.14 26.46 -7.18
CA ALA A 33 33.16 27.07 -6.31
C ALA A 33 33.13 26.48 -4.90
N ILE A 34 33.30 25.16 -4.77
CA ILE A 34 33.86 24.57 -3.55
C ILE A 34 35.03 23.67 -3.96
N ALA A 35 36.21 24.05 -3.47
CA ALA A 35 37.46 23.30 -3.42
C ALA A 35 38.25 23.05 -4.72
N LEU A 36 39.02 24.06 -5.18
CA LEU A 36 40.36 23.78 -5.69
C LEU A 36 41.27 25.02 -5.57
N ILE A 37 41.99 25.14 -4.45
CA ILE A 37 43.24 25.91 -4.39
C ILE A 37 44.27 25.04 -3.69
N LEU A 38 45.22 24.51 -4.46
CA LEU A 38 46.49 24.00 -3.94
C LEU A 38 47.57 24.20 -5.03
N PHE A 39 48.48 25.15 -4.78
CA PHE A 39 49.73 25.28 -5.50
C PHE A 39 50.86 24.63 -4.67
N ALA A 40 51.53 23.67 -5.33
CA ALA A 40 52.94 23.27 -5.29
C ALA A 40 53.75 23.30 -3.97
N THR A 41 54.35 22.15 -3.61
CA THR A 41 55.74 21.77 -3.99
C THR A 41 56.00 20.33 -3.56
N ARG A 42 56.72 19.56 -4.39
CA ARG A 42 57.04 18.15 -4.15
C ARG A 42 58.31 18.03 -3.31
N PHE A 43 58.18 17.46 -2.11
CA PHE A 43 59.20 16.61 -1.52
C PHE A 43 58.58 15.22 -1.32
N ALA A 44 59.24 14.20 -1.85
CA ALA A 44 58.86 12.80 -1.66
C ALA A 44 59.23 12.38 -0.23
N HIS A 45 58.36 12.69 0.72
CA HIS A 45 58.18 11.91 1.95
C HIS A 45 56.88 11.11 1.77
N ALA A 46 56.83 9.87 2.28
CA ALA A 46 55.55 9.18 2.43
C ALA A 46 54.60 10.13 3.18
N GLY A 47 53.46 10.46 2.58
CA GLY A 47 52.50 11.38 3.21
C GLY A 47 51.95 10.80 4.52
N PRO A 48 51.08 11.52 5.24
CA PRO A 48 50.68 11.13 6.60
C PRO A 48 49.98 9.76 6.63
N LEU A 49 50.32 8.97 7.66
CA LEU A 49 49.48 7.91 8.25
C LEU A 49 48.72 8.52 9.44
N PRO A 50 47.66 7.87 9.97
CA PRO A 50 47.02 8.32 11.20
C PRO A 50 48.01 8.43 12.38
N GLU A 51 47.85 9.47 13.21
CA GLU A 51 48.82 9.83 14.25
C GLU A 51 48.22 9.83 15.65
N ALA A 52 49.04 9.40 16.62
CA ALA A 52 48.73 9.41 18.05
C ALA A 52 47.44 8.64 18.42
N GLY A 53 47.20 7.50 17.76
CA GLY A 53 46.07 6.63 18.08
C GLY A 53 46.20 5.96 19.45
N ASN A 54 45.15 6.02 20.26
CA ASN A 54 45.07 5.33 21.54
C ASN A 54 43.68 4.74 21.77
N PHE A 55 43.60 3.50 22.27
CA PHE A 55 42.33 2.88 22.65
C PHE A 55 41.74 3.59 23.88
N ALA A 56 40.63 4.29 23.69
CA ALA A 56 39.86 4.95 24.75
C ALA A 56 38.83 4.01 25.39
N ALA A 57 38.38 2.99 24.65
CA ALA A 57 37.55 1.89 25.16
C ALA A 57 37.77 0.61 24.32
N GLY A 58 37.53 -0.56 24.92
CA GLY A 58 37.91 -1.83 24.31
C GLY A 58 39.43 -2.06 24.38
N ALA A 59 39.94 -3.04 23.62
CA ALA A 59 41.36 -3.38 23.65
C ALA A 59 41.89 -3.85 22.30
N GLY A 60 43.15 -3.53 22.03
CA GLY A 60 43.83 -3.91 20.80
C GLY A 60 45.27 -3.39 20.74
N ALA A 61 45.87 -3.49 19.55
CA ALA A 61 47.21 -2.98 19.25
C ALA A 61 47.20 -2.18 17.95
N ILE A 62 48.01 -1.12 17.89
CA ILE A 62 48.23 -0.27 16.73
C ILE A 62 49.70 -0.38 16.36
N ARG A 63 50.03 -0.79 15.13
CA ARG A 63 51.40 -1.03 14.68
C ARG A 63 51.63 -0.41 13.30
N ALA A 64 52.60 0.48 13.19
CA ALA A 64 53.07 0.99 11.91
C ALA A 64 54.13 0.03 11.32
N ASN A 65 53.99 -0.30 10.05
CA ASN A 65 54.89 -1.14 9.27
C ASN A 65 55.13 -0.52 7.89
N GLY A 66 56.17 0.32 7.81
CA GLY A 66 56.44 1.13 6.61
C GLY A 66 55.25 2.02 6.25
N ASN A 67 54.69 1.83 5.06
CA ASN A 67 53.54 2.59 4.57
C ASN A 67 52.18 2.04 5.05
N THR A 68 52.18 1.03 5.93
CA THR A 68 50.95 0.39 6.42
C THR A 68 50.77 0.63 7.92
N LEU A 69 49.55 0.90 8.37
CA LEU A 69 49.17 0.92 9.77
C LEU A 69 48.19 -0.22 10.05
N ASP A 70 48.60 -1.18 10.85
CA ASP A 70 47.79 -2.33 11.24
C ASP A 70 47.17 -2.08 12.63
N ILE A 71 45.85 -2.11 12.69
CA ILE A 71 45.04 -2.01 13.91
C ILE A 71 44.45 -3.38 14.17
N THR A 72 44.85 -4.03 15.25
CA THR A 72 44.28 -5.31 15.68
C THR A 72 43.40 -5.09 16.90
N GLN A 73 42.09 -5.26 16.74
CA GLN A 73 41.13 -5.15 17.84
C GLN A 73 40.82 -6.54 18.40
N THR A 74 40.80 -6.68 19.72
CA THR A 74 40.53 -7.95 20.42
C THR A 74 39.15 -8.01 21.06
N THR A 75 38.51 -6.85 21.26
CA THR A 75 37.13 -6.74 21.78
C THR A 75 36.12 -6.64 20.64
N THR A 76 34.86 -7.02 20.89
CA THR A 76 33.78 -6.91 19.89
C THR A 76 33.55 -5.47 19.44
N ARG A 77 33.75 -4.50 20.34
CA ARG A 77 33.72 -3.07 20.04
C ARG A 77 34.95 -2.39 20.62
N GLY A 78 35.49 -1.39 19.93
CA GLY A 78 36.62 -0.60 20.39
C GLY A 78 36.50 0.85 19.93
N VAL A 79 36.97 1.77 20.77
CA VAL A 79 37.06 3.20 20.47
C VAL A 79 38.53 3.60 20.49
N ILE A 80 38.99 4.25 19.43
CA ILE A 80 40.34 4.76 19.28
C ILE A 80 40.25 6.27 19.03
N ASP A 81 40.85 7.04 19.91
CA ASP A 81 40.99 8.49 19.73
C ASP A 81 42.33 8.78 19.01
N TRP A 82 42.30 9.73 18.09
CA TRP A 82 43.43 10.12 17.23
C TRP A 82 43.64 11.63 17.25
N ARG A 83 44.89 12.08 17.23
CA ARG A 83 45.18 13.50 16.95
C ARG A 83 44.80 13.85 15.52
N SER A 84 45.17 13.00 14.57
CA SER A 84 44.85 13.14 13.15
C SER A 84 44.61 11.77 12.54
N PHE A 85 43.69 11.68 11.58
CA PHE A 85 43.44 10.44 10.83
C PHE A 85 43.38 10.77 9.34
N SER A 86 44.52 10.62 8.67
CA SER A 86 44.65 10.80 7.21
C SER A 86 45.51 9.69 6.64
N ILE A 87 45.25 9.31 5.39
CA ILE A 87 45.93 8.21 4.69
C ILE A 87 46.36 8.73 3.32
N SER A 88 47.65 9.02 3.14
CA SER A 88 48.16 9.45 1.83
C SER A 88 48.06 8.33 0.77
N SER A 89 48.13 8.68 -0.51
CA SER A 89 47.92 7.75 -1.64
C SER A 89 48.86 6.54 -1.69
N ALA A 90 50.04 6.63 -1.08
CA ALA A 90 50.99 5.52 -0.98
C ALA A 90 50.80 4.62 0.25
N ASN A 91 49.86 4.96 1.13
CA ASN A 91 49.67 4.34 2.44
C ASN A 91 48.41 3.47 2.52
N SER A 92 48.40 2.56 3.50
CA SER A 92 47.25 1.70 3.82
C SER A 92 47.01 1.64 5.33
N VAL A 93 45.75 1.57 5.74
CA VAL A 93 45.33 1.25 7.11
C VAL A 93 44.53 -0.05 7.05
N ASN A 94 44.93 -1.05 7.83
CA ASN A 94 44.22 -2.33 7.94
C ASN A 94 43.68 -2.51 9.35
N VAL A 95 42.38 -2.74 9.47
CA VAL A 95 41.67 -2.89 10.74
C VAL A 95 41.16 -4.31 10.85
N ASN A 96 41.82 -5.10 11.68
CA ASN A 96 41.47 -6.48 11.99
C ASN A 96 40.58 -6.49 13.23
N ASN A 97 39.27 -6.36 13.03
CA ASN A 97 38.25 -6.32 14.09
C ASN A 97 37.21 -7.44 14.01
N GLY A 98 37.48 -8.48 13.21
CA GLY A 98 36.56 -9.61 12.99
C GLY A 98 35.22 -9.13 12.44
N SER A 99 34.11 -9.61 13.01
CA SER A 99 32.75 -9.09 12.77
C SER A 99 32.37 -7.94 13.71
N GLY A 100 33.32 -7.43 14.50
CA GLY A 100 33.12 -6.37 15.47
C GLY A 100 33.05 -4.97 14.84
N ALA A 101 33.05 -3.95 15.70
CA ALA A 101 33.01 -2.55 15.27
C ALA A 101 34.14 -1.72 15.91
N THR A 102 34.75 -0.85 15.13
CA THR A 102 35.77 0.10 15.60
C THR A 102 35.30 1.52 15.37
N LEU A 103 35.29 2.34 16.43
CA LEU A 103 35.08 3.77 16.38
C LEU A 103 36.43 4.49 16.41
N SER A 104 36.73 5.22 15.34
CA SER A 104 37.93 6.01 15.17
C SER A 104 37.55 7.49 15.25
N ARG A 105 37.85 8.15 16.37
CA ARG A 105 37.47 9.54 16.62
C ARG A 105 38.69 10.44 16.51
N VAL A 106 38.58 11.51 15.72
CA VAL A 106 39.62 12.55 15.64
C VAL A 106 39.33 13.64 16.68
N THR A 107 40.32 13.91 17.53
CA THR A 107 40.25 14.91 18.61
C THR A 107 41.13 16.14 18.35
N GLY A 108 42.00 16.09 17.33
CA GLY A 108 42.74 17.27 16.85
C GLY A 108 41.95 18.09 15.83
N ILE A 109 42.60 19.12 15.27
CA ILE A 109 41.96 20.16 14.45
C ILE A 109 41.93 19.86 12.94
N ASP A 110 42.65 18.83 12.51
CA ASP A 110 42.84 18.51 11.10
C ASP A 110 41.67 17.70 10.53
N ARG A 111 41.36 17.98 9.27
CA ARG A 111 40.41 17.17 8.50
C ARG A 111 41.00 15.81 8.16
N SER A 112 40.14 14.80 8.08
CA SER A 112 40.54 13.48 7.61
C SER A 112 40.58 13.45 6.09
N ILE A 113 41.74 13.14 5.52
CA ILE A 113 41.93 12.99 4.06
C ILE A 113 42.38 11.55 3.77
N ILE A 114 41.57 10.81 3.01
CA ILE A 114 41.82 9.42 2.64
C ILE A 114 42.10 9.35 1.14
N ASP A 115 43.36 9.48 0.76
CA ASP A 115 43.85 9.30 -0.61
C ASP A 115 44.38 7.89 -0.86
N GLY A 116 44.73 7.15 0.20
CA GLY A 116 45.20 5.76 0.18
C GLY A 116 44.11 4.73 0.46
N LYS A 117 44.48 3.60 1.08
CA LYS A 117 43.55 2.48 1.34
C LYS A 117 43.17 2.37 2.81
N LEU A 118 41.89 2.18 3.09
CA LEU A 118 41.36 1.80 4.41
C LEU A 118 40.60 0.48 4.29
N ASN A 119 41.12 -0.57 4.91
CA ASN A 119 40.49 -1.89 4.92
C ASN A 119 40.06 -2.25 6.35
N ALA A 120 38.83 -2.72 6.54
CA ALA A 120 38.38 -3.27 7.82
C ALA A 120 37.66 -4.61 7.63
N THR A 121 37.93 -5.60 8.47
CA THR A 121 37.26 -6.92 8.39
C THR A 121 35.80 -6.86 8.84
N GLY A 122 35.46 -5.92 9.72
CA GLY A 122 34.13 -5.70 10.30
C GLY A 122 33.67 -4.26 10.06
N SER A 123 32.97 -3.67 11.03
CA SER A 123 32.46 -2.31 10.93
C SER A 123 33.50 -1.27 11.34
N PHE A 124 33.56 -0.15 10.64
CA PHE A 124 34.49 0.96 10.93
C PHE A 124 33.76 2.30 10.88
N TYR A 125 33.89 3.09 11.94
CA TYR A 125 33.29 4.40 12.10
C TYR A 125 34.41 5.44 12.18
N LEU A 126 34.45 6.40 11.27
CA LEU A 126 35.38 7.54 11.29
C LEU A 126 34.61 8.80 11.64
N ILE A 127 34.86 9.34 12.84
CA ILE A 127 34.22 10.56 13.33
C ILE A 127 35.25 11.69 13.36
N ASN A 128 34.99 12.76 12.60
CA ASN A 128 35.82 13.94 12.59
C ASN A 128 34.96 15.21 12.41
N PRO A 129 34.74 15.99 13.48
CA PRO A 129 34.01 17.26 13.42
C PRO A 129 34.64 18.32 12.50
N HIS A 130 35.87 18.16 12.03
CA HIS A 130 36.47 19.09 11.07
C HIS A 130 36.16 18.72 9.61
N GLY A 131 35.76 17.47 9.35
CA GLY A 131 35.39 16.97 8.03
C GLY A 131 36.15 15.71 7.62
N VAL A 132 35.54 14.96 6.69
CA VAL A 132 36.07 13.72 6.13
C VAL A 132 36.03 13.79 4.61
N LEU A 133 37.17 13.61 3.96
CA LEU A 133 37.32 13.56 2.51
C LEU A 133 37.92 12.22 2.10
N VAL A 134 37.21 11.45 1.28
CA VAL A 134 37.79 10.34 0.51
C VAL A 134 38.19 10.90 -0.85
N GLY A 135 39.49 11.02 -1.09
CA GLY A 135 40.03 11.61 -2.32
C GLY A 135 39.85 10.69 -3.53
N THR A 136 40.18 11.18 -4.72
CA THR A 136 39.94 10.46 -6.00
C THR A 136 40.70 9.14 -6.12
N SER A 137 41.85 8.99 -5.45
CA SER A 137 42.57 7.71 -5.35
C SER A 137 42.19 6.89 -4.12
N GLY A 138 41.40 7.45 -3.21
CA GLY A 138 40.99 6.85 -1.94
C GLY A 138 40.11 5.62 -2.13
N VAL A 139 40.41 4.56 -1.40
CA VAL A 139 39.61 3.33 -1.39
C VAL A 139 39.33 2.91 0.05
N VAL A 140 38.05 2.84 0.40
CA VAL A 140 37.56 2.32 1.68
C VAL A 140 36.84 1.00 1.42
N THR A 141 37.21 -0.06 2.15
CA THR A 141 36.57 -1.37 2.05
C THR A 141 36.33 -1.95 3.43
N THR A 142 35.08 -2.33 3.70
CA THR A 142 34.67 -2.89 5.00
C THR A 142 33.92 -4.22 4.84
N GLY A 143 34.12 -5.14 5.77
CA GLY A 143 33.32 -6.37 5.86
C GLY A 143 31.97 -6.13 6.54
N GLY A 144 31.93 -5.25 7.54
CA GLY A 144 30.72 -4.74 8.18
C GLY A 144 30.35 -3.35 7.67
N ARG A 145 29.78 -2.50 8.53
CA ARG A 145 29.35 -1.14 8.17
C ARG A 145 30.51 -0.15 8.08
N PHE A 146 30.49 0.75 7.11
CA PHE A 146 31.30 1.97 7.14
C PHE A 146 30.46 3.18 7.56
N VAL A 147 30.93 3.97 8.52
CA VAL A 147 30.32 5.25 8.88
C VAL A 147 31.39 6.34 8.80
N ALA A 148 31.16 7.40 8.04
CA ALA A 148 31.94 8.62 8.10
C ALA A 148 31.03 9.74 8.62
N SER A 149 31.41 10.41 9.70
CA SER A 149 30.59 11.49 10.25
C SER A 149 31.35 12.69 10.78
N THR A 150 30.73 13.87 10.67
CA THR A 150 31.12 15.08 11.41
C THR A 150 30.35 15.30 12.70
N LEU A 151 29.31 14.49 12.94
CA LEU A 151 28.58 14.41 14.19
C LEU A 151 29.19 13.31 15.08
N ASP A 152 29.14 13.49 16.38
CA ASP A 152 29.74 12.55 17.35
C ASP A 152 28.69 11.80 18.15
N MET A 153 29.14 10.72 18.79
CA MET A 153 28.39 9.90 19.74
C MET A 153 29.26 9.59 20.96
N THR A 154 28.63 9.28 22.09
CA THR A 154 29.40 8.93 23.30
C THR A 154 30.02 7.54 23.21
N ASN A 155 31.14 7.32 23.91
CA ASN A 155 31.78 6.00 24.01
C ASN A 155 30.81 4.96 24.57
N ASP A 156 30.07 5.31 25.62
CA ASP A 156 29.11 4.40 26.26
C ASP A 156 28.02 3.94 25.28
N ALA A 157 27.47 4.87 24.48
CA ALA A 157 26.47 4.52 23.47
C ALA A 157 27.06 3.58 22.41
N PHE A 158 28.25 3.89 21.88
CA PHE A 158 28.91 3.05 20.89
C PHE A 158 29.21 1.65 21.44
N MET A 159 29.76 1.57 22.65
CA MET A 159 30.17 0.33 23.30
C MET A 159 28.96 -0.55 23.68
N LYS A 160 27.83 0.06 24.07
CA LYS A 160 26.57 -0.64 24.31
C LYS A 160 26.00 -1.25 23.02
N GLY A 161 26.18 -0.57 21.88
CA GLY A 161 25.55 -0.94 20.61
C GLY A 161 24.05 -0.66 20.58
N GLY A 162 23.38 -1.10 19.51
CA GLY A 162 21.98 -0.75 19.23
C GLY A 162 21.86 0.60 18.50
N PRO A 163 20.72 1.30 18.64
CA PRO A 163 20.53 2.62 18.01
C PRO A 163 21.54 3.65 18.51
N LEU A 164 22.09 4.44 17.59
CA LEU A 164 23.11 5.46 17.87
C LEU A 164 22.57 6.82 17.48
N THR A 165 22.52 7.75 18.43
CA THR A 165 22.21 9.16 18.16
C THR A 165 23.53 9.90 17.97
N LEU A 166 23.72 10.47 16.78
CA LEU A 166 24.84 11.34 16.44
C LEU A 166 24.41 12.80 16.53
N THR A 167 25.21 13.63 17.19
CA THR A 167 24.95 15.06 17.40
C THR A 167 26.21 15.89 17.31
N GLY A 168 26.09 17.16 16.96
CA GLY A 168 27.18 18.12 16.92
C GLY A 168 26.80 19.34 16.08
N ASP A 169 27.49 20.45 16.25
CA ASP A 169 27.29 21.73 15.55
C ASP A 169 28.40 22.02 14.53
N SER A 170 29.08 20.96 14.08
CA SER A 170 30.22 21.01 13.17
C SER A 170 29.92 21.75 11.85
N CYS A 171 30.83 22.60 11.40
CA CYS A 171 30.84 23.14 10.04
C CYS A 171 31.58 22.25 9.02
N GLY A 172 32.09 21.10 9.47
CA GLY A 172 32.77 20.11 8.63
C GLY A 172 31.80 19.45 7.66
N VAL A 173 32.34 18.97 6.54
CA VAL A 173 31.58 18.25 5.51
C VAL A 173 32.13 16.84 5.30
N VAL A 174 31.27 15.94 4.83
CA VAL A 174 31.68 14.61 4.37
C VAL A 174 31.64 14.58 2.86
N VAL A 175 32.76 14.28 2.21
CA VAL A 175 32.89 14.27 0.74
C VAL A 175 33.53 12.97 0.28
N ASN A 176 32.90 12.28 -0.66
CA ASN A 176 33.47 11.13 -1.36
C ASN A 176 33.74 11.47 -2.83
N LEU A 177 35.01 11.48 -3.22
CA LEU A 177 35.47 11.55 -4.61
C LEU A 177 36.05 10.20 -5.09
N GLY A 178 36.25 9.25 -4.19
CA GLY A 178 36.92 7.97 -4.41
C GLY A 178 35.96 6.78 -4.45
N LYS A 179 36.37 5.68 -3.85
CA LYS A 179 35.57 4.44 -3.78
C LYS A 179 35.32 4.03 -2.33
N ILE A 180 34.06 3.81 -1.98
CA ILE A 180 33.65 3.31 -0.67
C ILE A 180 32.83 2.04 -0.86
N GLY A 181 33.22 0.94 -0.21
CA GLY A 181 32.55 -0.34 -0.32
C GLY A 181 32.30 -1.01 1.04
N SER A 182 31.11 -1.60 1.19
CA SER A 182 30.81 -2.57 2.24
C SER A 182 30.32 -3.88 1.62
N SER A 183 30.95 -5.00 1.98
CA SER A 183 30.65 -6.30 1.37
C SER A 183 29.47 -7.04 2.00
N GLN A 184 29.20 -6.85 3.30
CA GLN A 184 28.07 -7.46 4.01
C GLN A 184 27.25 -6.45 4.82
N GLY A 185 27.74 -5.23 5.00
CA GLY A 185 27.10 -4.20 5.81
C GLY A 185 26.65 -3.02 4.96
N ASP A 186 26.51 -1.89 5.64
CA ASP A 186 25.96 -0.65 5.10
C ASP A 186 27.05 0.42 4.96
N VAL A 187 26.74 1.52 4.28
CA VAL A 187 27.57 2.72 4.24
C VAL A 187 26.74 3.93 4.66
N PHE A 188 27.23 4.68 5.65
CA PHE A 188 26.61 5.92 6.14
C PHE A 188 27.59 7.08 6.01
N LEU A 189 27.21 8.12 5.26
CA LEU A 189 27.92 9.40 5.24
C LEU A 189 27.04 10.45 5.89
N ILE A 190 27.46 10.98 7.03
CA ILE A 190 26.62 11.80 7.92
C ILE A 190 27.31 13.12 8.22
N SER A 191 26.66 14.24 7.94
CA SER A 191 27.19 15.56 8.25
C SER A 191 26.17 16.43 8.97
N HIS A 192 26.62 17.43 9.71
CA HIS A 192 25.74 18.50 10.17
C HIS A 192 25.16 19.29 8.98
N ALA A 193 26.04 19.77 8.09
CA ALA A 193 25.68 20.74 7.06
C ALA A 193 25.59 20.15 5.66
N THR A 194 26.62 19.44 5.19
CA THR A 194 26.65 18.95 3.80
C THR A 194 27.34 17.59 3.68
N VAL A 195 26.72 16.71 2.89
CA VAL A 195 27.28 15.46 2.39
C VAL A 195 27.37 15.51 0.87
N VAL A 196 28.52 15.13 0.30
CA VAL A 196 28.75 15.09 -1.15
C VAL A 196 29.27 13.71 -1.57
N ASN A 197 28.68 13.13 -2.61
CA ASN A 197 29.22 11.98 -3.32
C ASN A 197 29.40 12.32 -4.81
N GLU A 198 30.65 12.39 -5.27
CA GLU A 198 31.04 12.44 -6.69
C GLU A 198 31.74 11.14 -7.13
N GLY A 199 32.11 10.29 -6.17
CA GLY A 199 32.76 8.99 -6.40
C GLY A 199 31.78 7.83 -6.56
N THR A 200 32.18 6.67 -6.05
CA THR A 200 31.36 5.44 -6.03
C THR A 200 31.13 4.96 -4.61
N VAL A 201 29.89 4.55 -4.30
CA VAL A 201 29.53 3.93 -3.02
C VAL A 201 28.78 2.62 -3.28
N GLU A 202 29.27 1.52 -2.72
CA GLU A 202 28.72 0.18 -2.95
C GLU A 202 28.39 -0.54 -1.63
N ALA A 203 27.16 -1.03 -1.50
CA ALA A 203 26.73 -1.92 -0.42
C ALA A 203 25.75 -3.01 -0.95
N PRO A 204 26.22 -3.98 -1.75
CA PRO A 204 25.33 -4.90 -2.51
C PRO A 204 24.38 -5.74 -1.64
N ARG A 205 24.69 -5.91 -0.36
CA ARG A 205 23.87 -6.64 0.62
C ARG A 205 23.28 -5.74 1.70
N GLY A 206 23.60 -4.45 1.67
CA GLY A 206 23.26 -3.46 2.70
C GLY A 206 22.59 -2.22 2.14
N THR A 207 22.58 -1.19 2.97
CA THR A 207 22.02 0.12 2.63
C THR A 207 23.14 1.14 2.43
N VAL A 208 22.96 2.09 1.51
CA VAL A 208 23.78 3.31 1.46
C VAL A 208 22.92 4.49 1.88
N GLU A 209 23.32 5.21 2.92
CA GLU A 209 22.59 6.39 3.40
C GLU A 209 23.48 7.63 3.50
N LEU A 210 23.05 8.71 2.86
CA LEU A 210 23.67 10.03 2.96
C LEU A 210 22.72 10.94 3.75
N ALA A 211 23.19 11.49 4.87
CA ALA A 211 22.34 12.26 5.78
C ALA A 211 22.98 13.58 6.21
N ALA A 212 22.21 14.66 6.13
CA ALA A 212 22.62 15.98 6.58
C ALA A 212 21.63 16.59 7.59
N GLY A 213 22.09 16.86 8.81
CA GLY A 213 21.35 17.61 9.83
C GLY A 213 22.02 17.59 11.21
N SER A 214 21.51 18.37 12.16
CA SER A 214 22.14 18.60 13.47
C SER A 214 22.07 17.42 14.45
N GLN A 215 21.08 16.55 14.26
CA GLN A 215 20.95 15.30 14.99
C GLN A 215 20.48 14.22 14.03
N VAL A 216 21.17 13.07 14.10
CA VAL A 216 20.93 11.93 13.24
C VAL A 216 20.83 10.67 14.10
N LEU A 217 19.67 10.02 14.08
CA LEU A 217 19.49 8.71 14.68
C LEU A 217 19.80 7.64 13.65
N LEU A 218 20.73 6.75 13.98
CA LEU A 218 21.02 5.54 13.23
C LEU A 218 20.39 4.34 13.96
N LYS A 219 19.55 3.58 13.27
CA LYS A 219 18.87 2.39 13.79
C LYS A 219 18.80 1.30 12.72
N ASP A 220 19.22 0.09 13.06
CA ASP A 220 19.22 -1.02 12.12
C ASP A 220 17.82 -1.38 11.63
N SER A 221 17.70 -1.60 10.32
CA SER A 221 16.46 -1.98 9.63
C SER A 221 16.76 -2.83 8.39
N THR A 222 15.82 -3.71 8.04
CA THR A 222 15.85 -4.50 6.80
C THR A 222 14.71 -4.14 5.85
N SER A 223 13.74 -3.32 6.29
CA SER A 223 12.52 -3.02 5.54
C SER A 223 12.26 -1.52 5.40
N GLY A 224 13.22 -0.67 5.75
CA GLY A 224 13.05 0.79 5.75
C GLY A 224 14.36 1.52 6.03
N PRO A 225 14.36 2.86 5.99
CA PRO A 225 15.55 3.66 6.24
C PRO A 225 16.11 3.42 7.64
N GLN A 226 17.43 3.45 7.74
CA GLN A 226 18.17 3.28 9.00
C GLN A 226 18.57 4.63 9.60
N VAL A 227 18.55 5.71 8.82
CA VAL A 227 18.77 7.08 9.30
C VAL A 227 17.46 7.83 9.47
N PHE A 228 17.37 8.60 10.56
CA PHE A 228 16.32 9.58 10.81
C PHE A 228 16.97 10.89 11.23
N VAL A 229 16.70 11.97 10.50
CA VAL A 229 17.31 13.28 10.76
C VAL A 229 16.31 14.19 11.46
N GLN A 230 16.75 14.90 12.50
CA GLN A 230 15.94 15.92 13.17
C GLN A 230 15.83 17.18 12.30
N VAL A 231 14.60 17.67 12.12
CA VAL A 231 14.32 18.96 11.45
C VAL A 231 14.94 20.13 12.23
N GLY A 232 15.38 21.17 11.52
CA GLY A 232 15.81 22.46 12.07
C GLY A 232 17.19 22.95 11.64
N SER A 233 17.90 22.23 10.75
CA SER A 233 19.35 22.42 10.53
C SER A 233 19.79 22.79 9.10
N GLN A 234 18.88 22.84 8.12
CA GLN A 234 19.14 23.22 6.72
C GLN A 234 20.28 22.46 6.03
N GLY A 235 20.37 21.14 6.27
CA GLY A 235 21.41 20.29 5.70
C GLY A 235 21.25 20.06 4.19
N ASN A 236 22.33 19.78 3.46
CA ASN A 236 22.31 19.45 2.03
C ASN A 236 22.95 18.10 1.74
N VAL A 237 22.35 17.34 0.83
CA VAL A 237 22.91 16.09 0.30
C VAL A 237 23.06 16.21 -1.20
N ILE A 238 24.28 16.05 -1.70
CA ILE A 238 24.61 16.15 -3.13
C ILE A 238 25.14 14.80 -3.59
N ASN A 239 24.49 14.20 -4.59
CA ASN A 239 24.98 13.01 -5.27
C ASN A 239 25.14 13.30 -6.77
N GLU A 240 26.40 13.38 -7.19
CA GLU A 240 26.84 13.45 -8.59
C GLU A 240 27.59 12.16 -9.02
N GLY A 241 27.89 11.28 -8.06
CA GLY A 241 28.52 9.98 -8.27
C GLY A 241 27.53 8.82 -8.41
N ALA A 242 28.05 7.59 -8.38
CA ALA A 242 27.25 6.37 -8.46
C ALA A 242 27.04 5.75 -7.07
N ILE A 243 25.83 5.24 -6.82
CA ILE A 243 25.48 4.48 -5.62
C ILE A 243 24.80 3.18 -6.05
N SER A 244 25.35 2.05 -5.60
CA SER A 244 24.76 0.72 -5.80
C SER A 244 24.60 -0.01 -4.48
N ALA A 245 23.37 -0.38 -4.11
CA ALA A 245 23.07 -1.02 -2.83
C ALA A 245 21.81 -1.87 -2.89
N ALA A 246 21.46 -2.57 -1.81
CA ALA A 246 20.12 -3.16 -1.71
C ALA A 246 19.06 -2.08 -1.54
N GLN A 247 19.37 -1.08 -0.71
CA GLN A 247 18.52 0.07 -0.42
C GLN A 247 19.35 1.35 -0.39
N ILE A 248 18.77 2.49 -0.76
CA ILE A 248 19.45 3.80 -0.81
C ILE A 248 18.59 4.84 -0.10
N ASN A 249 19.15 5.63 0.81
CA ASN A 249 18.46 6.77 1.44
C ASN A 249 19.30 8.05 1.33
N LEU A 250 18.76 9.09 0.71
CA LEU A 250 19.30 10.44 0.74
C LEU A 250 18.36 11.29 1.60
N GLN A 251 18.85 11.84 2.71
CA GLN A 251 18.02 12.60 3.65
C GLN A 251 18.66 13.91 4.09
N ALA A 252 17.93 15.01 3.91
CA ALA A 252 18.38 16.35 4.26
C ALA A 252 17.34 17.02 5.19
N ALA A 253 17.74 17.40 6.40
CA ALA A 253 16.86 18.13 7.31
C ALA A 253 16.72 19.59 6.90
N ASP A 254 15.53 19.97 6.46
CA ASP A 254 15.13 21.32 6.06
C ASP A 254 15.97 22.01 4.98
N GLY A 255 16.90 21.29 4.36
CA GLY A 255 17.64 21.78 3.20
C GLY A 255 17.35 20.91 1.98
N ASN A 256 18.34 20.74 1.10
CA ASN A 256 18.07 20.25 -0.25
C ASN A 256 18.78 18.95 -0.56
N ILE A 257 18.12 18.13 -1.38
CA ILE A 257 18.75 16.99 -2.04
C ILE A 257 19.00 17.37 -3.50
N PHE A 258 20.24 17.20 -3.92
CA PHE A 258 20.70 17.36 -5.28
C PHE A 258 21.18 16.00 -5.79
N ALA A 259 20.26 15.20 -6.32
CA ALA A 259 20.60 13.98 -7.05
C ALA A 259 20.82 14.36 -8.51
N LEU A 260 21.98 14.95 -8.81
CA LEU A 260 22.28 15.57 -10.10
C LEU A 260 23.00 14.57 -10.99
N ALA A 261 22.40 14.21 -12.13
CA ALA A 261 23.10 13.40 -13.12
C ALA A 261 24.13 14.16 -13.94
N GLY A 262 25.38 13.75 -13.76
CA GLY A 262 26.34 13.62 -14.84
C GLY A 262 26.18 12.29 -15.59
N LYS A 263 27.02 12.04 -16.60
CA LYS A 263 26.99 10.85 -17.48
C LYS A 263 27.01 9.48 -16.77
N ASN A 264 27.33 9.43 -15.46
CA ASN A 264 27.51 8.22 -14.67
C ASN A 264 26.81 8.28 -13.28
N SER A 265 25.95 9.26 -13.00
CA SER A 265 25.27 9.35 -11.70
C SER A 265 24.03 8.47 -11.71
N GLU A 266 24.17 7.27 -11.16
CA GLU A 266 23.13 6.24 -11.10
C GLU A 266 22.85 5.92 -9.63
N LEU A 267 21.60 6.05 -9.20
CA LEU A 267 21.13 5.44 -7.96
C LEU A 267 20.51 4.09 -8.35
N ARG A 268 21.15 2.98 -7.98
CA ARG A 268 20.66 1.64 -8.32
C ARG A 268 20.47 0.80 -7.06
N ALA A 269 19.22 0.62 -6.66
CA ALA A 269 18.81 -0.26 -5.59
C ALA A 269 18.41 -1.64 -6.16
N THR A 270 19.06 -2.71 -5.71
CA THR A 270 18.73 -4.10 -6.08
C THR A 270 18.55 -4.93 -4.83
N GLY A 271 17.30 -5.26 -4.50
CA GLY A 271 16.93 -5.99 -3.31
C GLY A 271 17.61 -7.36 -3.19
N THR A 272 17.55 -7.91 -1.99
CA THR A 272 18.01 -9.25 -1.62
C THR A 272 16.84 -10.14 -1.23
N ALA A 273 17.08 -11.37 -0.78
CA ALA A 273 16.02 -12.22 -0.25
C ALA A 273 15.33 -11.65 1.01
N THR A 274 15.98 -10.70 1.70
CA THR A 274 15.51 -10.14 3.00
C THR A 274 15.32 -8.63 2.98
N ARG A 275 15.60 -7.97 1.85
CA ARG A 275 15.46 -6.52 1.66
C ARG A 275 14.88 -6.28 0.28
N ASP A 276 13.86 -5.46 0.15
CA ASP A 276 13.37 -5.00 -1.14
C ASP A 276 14.35 -4.02 -1.81
N GLY A 277 14.18 -3.79 -3.11
CA GLY A 277 14.87 -2.72 -3.80
C GLY A 277 14.18 -1.40 -3.56
N HIS A 278 14.80 -0.49 -2.80
CA HIS A 278 14.17 0.78 -2.41
C HIS A 278 15.13 1.97 -2.50
N VAL A 279 14.65 3.10 -3.02
CA VAL A 279 15.31 4.41 -2.94
C VAL A 279 14.44 5.44 -2.23
N TRP A 280 14.96 6.12 -1.21
CA TRP A 280 14.34 7.26 -0.54
C TRP A 280 15.10 8.55 -0.85
N LEU A 281 14.38 9.58 -1.29
CA LEU A 281 14.86 10.94 -1.46
C LEU A 281 14.01 11.86 -0.57
N VAL A 282 14.53 12.29 0.58
CA VAL A 282 13.75 12.94 1.64
C VAL A 282 14.30 14.33 2.02
N ALA A 283 13.58 15.38 1.64
CA ALA A 283 13.85 16.77 1.99
C ALA A 283 12.55 17.48 2.46
N ASP A 284 11.97 17.03 3.57
CA ASP A 284 10.59 17.31 4.01
C ASP A 284 10.11 18.77 3.88
N SER A 285 10.97 19.75 4.23
CA SER A 285 10.63 21.17 4.09
C SER A 285 11.43 21.91 3.01
N GLY A 286 12.34 21.22 2.33
CA GLY A 286 13.19 21.77 1.29
C GLY A 286 12.89 21.23 -0.11
N THR A 287 13.92 21.17 -0.95
CA THR A 287 13.79 20.80 -2.37
C THR A 287 14.48 19.47 -2.66
N VAL A 288 13.82 18.59 -3.41
CA VAL A 288 14.49 17.51 -4.15
C VAL A 288 14.67 17.96 -5.59
N GLN A 289 15.91 18.12 -6.01
CA GLN A 289 16.31 18.26 -7.41
C GLN A 289 16.86 16.92 -7.88
N SER A 290 16.17 16.28 -8.81
CA SER A 290 16.57 14.99 -9.36
C SER A 290 16.69 15.08 -10.86
N HIS A 291 17.89 14.79 -11.36
CA HIS A 291 18.21 14.67 -12.77
C HIS A 291 18.90 13.31 -12.95
N GLY A 292 18.57 12.53 -13.98
CA GLY A 292 19.24 11.26 -14.25
C GLY A 292 18.44 10.00 -14.03
N TYR A 293 19.12 8.93 -13.62
CA TYR A 293 18.53 7.61 -13.43
C TYR A 293 18.45 7.22 -11.97
N VAL A 294 17.25 6.81 -11.56
CA VAL A 294 16.96 6.20 -10.26
C VAL A 294 16.28 4.86 -10.51
N GLY A 295 16.99 3.77 -10.26
CA GLY A 295 16.51 2.41 -10.47
C GLY A 295 16.28 1.67 -9.16
N ALA A 296 15.16 0.97 -9.05
CA ALA A 296 14.84 0.10 -7.94
C ALA A 296 14.25 -1.22 -8.44
N SER A 297 14.86 -2.34 -8.06
CA SER A 297 14.41 -3.70 -8.43
C SER A 297 14.54 -4.66 -7.26
N ASN A 298 13.62 -5.61 -7.15
CA ASN A 298 13.68 -6.68 -6.16
C ASN A 298 14.60 -7.82 -6.62
N ALA A 299 15.00 -8.68 -5.70
CA ALA A 299 15.89 -9.82 -5.97
C ALA A 299 15.36 -10.78 -7.05
N ASN A 300 14.04 -10.88 -7.21
CA ASN A 300 13.38 -11.73 -8.20
C ASN A 300 13.24 -11.05 -9.58
N GLY A 301 13.75 -9.82 -9.74
CA GLY A 301 13.64 -9.03 -10.97
C GLY A 301 12.34 -8.24 -11.13
N SER A 302 11.37 -8.34 -10.20
CA SER A 302 10.24 -7.43 -10.20
C SER A 302 10.72 -6.00 -9.88
N GLY A 303 10.00 -4.98 -10.33
CA GLY A 303 10.32 -3.60 -9.96
C GLY A 303 10.25 -3.38 -8.44
N GLY A 304 11.12 -2.51 -7.94
CA GLY A 304 11.17 -2.06 -6.55
C GLY A 304 10.37 -0.76 -6.37
N THR A 305 10.69 0.01 -5.33
CA THR A 305 9.99 1.26 -4.99
C THR A 305 10.94 2.45 -4.88
N VAL A 306 10.47 3.62 -5.32
CA VAL A 306 11.13 4.90 -5.11
C VAL A 306 10.18 5.83 -4.36
N ASP A 307 10.61 6.36 -3.22
CA ASP A 307 9.89 7.39 -2.47
C ASP A 307 10.63 8.72 -2.59
N THR A 308 9.90 9.78 -2.92
CA THR A 308 10.44 11.13 -3.03
C THR A 308 9.55 12.10 -2.26
N THR A 309 10.07 12.61 -1.14
CA THR A 309 9.36 13.51 -0.23
C THR A 309 10.06 14.86 -0.21
N ALA A 310 9.34 15.92 -0.53
CA ALA A 310 9.86 17.28 -0.44
C ALA A 310 8.75 18.33 -0.34
N ARG A 311 9.11 19.56 0.06
CA ARG A 311 8.20 20.70 -0.11
C ARG A 311 8.09 21.10 -1.58
N THR A 312 9.21 21.11 -2.29
CA THR A 312 9.30 21.47 -3.70
C THR A 312 10.11 20.46 -4.48
N PHE A 313 9.72 20.25 -5.74
CA PHE A 313 10.38 19.31 -6.64
C PHE A 313 10.89 20.02 -7.89
N ASP A 314 12.11 19.68 -8.30
CA ASP A 314 12.62 19.94 -9.63
C ASP A 314 13.00 18.61 -10.28
N PHE A 315 12.08 18.09 -11.09
CA PHE A 315 12.21 16.80 -11.78
C PHE A 315 12.40 17.03 -13.27
N ASP A 316 13.49 17.69 -13.67
CA ASP A 316 13.77 17.89 -15.09
C ASP A 316 14.42 16.62 -15.66
N TYR A 317 13.69 15.88 -16.48
CA TYR A 317 14.15 14.68 -17.19
C TYR A 317 14.66 13.50 -16.32
N VAL A 318 14.28 13.40 -15.04
CA VAL A 318 14.53 12.18 -14.26
C VAL A 318 13.83 10.97 -14.87
N VAL A 319 14.56 9.86 -14.93
CA VAL A 319 14.10 8.52 -15.28
C VAL A 319 14.08 7.70 -14.00
N VAL A 320 12.90 7.25 -13.62
CA VAL A 320 12.66 6.36 -12.49
C VAL A 320 12.25 5.01 -13.06
N ASP A 321 13.11 4.02 -12.87
CA ASP A 321 12.92 2.64 -13.32
C ASP A 321 12.61 1.76 -12.11
N ALA A 322 11.31 1.62 -11.82
CA ALA A 322 10.80 0.94 -10.64
C ALA A 322 9.37 0.45 -10.91
N ALA A 323 8.82 -0.41 -10.05
CA ALA A 323 7.40 -0.75 -10.15
C ALA A 323 6.53 0.44 -9.73
N GLN A 324 6.98 1.17 -8.70
CA GLN A 324 6.22 2.25 -8.07
C GLN A 324 7.12 3.44 -7.74
N TRP A 325 6.65 4.64 -8.07
CA TRP A 325 7.24 5.91 -7.64
C TRP A 325 6.22 6.74 -6.85
N ASN A 326 6.50 6.94 -5.57
CA ASN A 326 5.69 7.78 -4.71
C ASN A 326 6.30 9.18 -4.59
N VAL A 327 5.49 10.20 -4.82
CA VAL A 327 5.87 11.62 -4.70
C VAL A 327 5.02 12.25 -3.62
N SER A 328 5.62 12.77 -2.56
CA SER A 328 4.90 13.28 -1.38
C SER A 328 5.27 14.74 -1.07
N ALA A 329 4.28 15.63 -1.04
CA ALA A 329 4.47 17.05 -0.74
C ALA A 329 3.32 17.66 0.09
N PRO A 330 3.49 18.84 0.71
CA PRO A 330 2.39 19.55 1.37
C PRO A 330 1.20 19.87 0.44
N ALA A 331 1.48 20.25 -0.80
CA ALA A 331 0.56 20.41 -1.92
C ALA A 331 1.33 20.18 -3.23
N TYR A 332 0.66 19.86 -4.33
CA TYR A 332 1.35 19.52 -5.59
C TYR A 332 0.71 20.16 -6.82
N VAL A 333 1.55 20.62 -7.75
CA VAL A 333 1.13 21.17 -9.04
C VAL A 333 1.80 20.41 -10.18
N ALA A 334 1.01 19.71 -10.99
CA ALA A 334 1.46 19.13 -12.25
C ALA A 334 1.41 20.18 -13.37
N GLY A 335 2.43 21.04 -13.40
CA GLY A 335 2.68 22.02 -14.47
C GLY A 335 3.40 21.39 -15.68
N PRO A 336 3.81 22.19 -16.68
CA PRO A 336 4.33 21.65 -17.96
C PRO A 336 5.52 20.71 -17.82
N ARG A 337 6.49 21.05 -16.94
CA ARG A 337 7.70 20.23 -16.73
C ARG A 337 7.38 18.96 -15.94
N SER A 338 6.76 19.09 -14.77
CA SER A 338 6.43 17.95 -13.91
C SER A 338 5.47 16.99 -14.60
N ALA A 339 4.40 17.47 -15.25
CA ALA A 339 3.48 16.63 -16.01
C ALA A 339 4.18 15.85 -17.13
N GLY A 340 5.12 16.49 -17.85
CA GLY A 340 5.93 15.82 -18.87
C GLY A 340 6.83 14.72 -18.30
N THR A 341 7.42 14.94 -17.11
CA THR A 341 8.23 13.92 -16.43
C THR A 341 7.39 12.77 -15.92
N LEU A 342 6.23 13.03 -15.31
CA LEU A 342 5.31 11.97 -14.87
C LEU A 342 4.86 11.12 -16.07
N ALA A 343 4.45 11.76 -17.16
CA ALA A 343 4.00 11.09 -18.39
C ALA A 343 5.06 10.17 -19.00
N ARG A 344 6.34 10.60 -19.02
CA ARG A 344 7.44 9.76 -19.53
C ARG A 344 7.66 8.53 -18.66
N ASN A 345 7.71 8.68 -17.34
CA ASN A 345 7.93 7.57 -16.43
C ASN A 345 6.77 6.56 -16.44
N LEU A 346 5.53 7.06 -16.48
CA LEU A 346 4.35 6.21 -16.70
C LEU A 346 4.44 5.46 -18.03
N SER A 347 4.88 6.12 -19.11
CA SER A 347 5.05 5.48 -20.43
C SER A 347 6.15 4.41 -20.45
N SER A 348 7.12 4.51 -19.52
CA SER A 348 8.19 3.53 -19.34
C SER A 348 7.78 2.36 -18.43
N GLY A 349 6.58 2.36 -17.85
CA GLY A 349 6.07 1.26 -17.02
C GLY A 349 6.08 1.51 -15.51
N THR A 350 6.60 2.65 -15.06
CA THR A 350 6.64 3.00 -13.62
C THR A 350 5.29 3.58 -13.19
N SER A 351 4.56 2.89 -12.32
CA SER A 351 3.32 3.45 -11.73
C SER A 351 3.66 4.57 -10.75
N ILE A 352 2.80 5.58 -10.67
CA ILE A 352 3.07 6.79 -9.89
C ILE A 352 1.92 7.08 -8.93
N THR A 353 2.26 7.33 -7.67
CA THR A 353 1.34 7.89 -6.69
C THR A 353 1.84 9.25 -6.22
N VAL A 354 1.04 10.30 -6.42
CA VAL A 354 1.29 11.63 -5.87
C VAL A 354 0.43 11.78 -4.61
N ASN A 355 1.07 11.96 -3.46
CA ASN A 355 0.42 12.19 -2.18
C ASN A 355 0.58 13.65 -1.75
N THR A 356 -0.48 14.25 -1.22
CA THR A 356 -0.34 15.51 -0.49
C THR A 356 -0.69 15.38 0.97
N THR A 357 0.00 16.13 1.83
CA THR A 357 -0.14 16.03 3.29
C THR A 357 -0.93 17.18 3.93
N GLY A 358 -1.11 18.30 3.22
CA GLY A 358 -1.74 19.51 3.79
C GLY A 358 -0.94 20.15 4.93
N THR A 359 0.31 19.72 5.16
CA THR A 359 1.16 20.26 6.23
C THR A 359 1.73 21.63 5.83
N GLN A 360 2.49 22.26 6.74
CA GLN A 360 3.20 23.51 6.48
C GLN A 360 2.28 24.65 5.97
N GLY A 361 1.02 24.68 6.44
CA GLY A 361 0.02 25.67 6.04
C GLY A 361 -0.46 25.58 4.58
N SER A 362 -0.19 24.46 3.90
CA SER A 362 -0.56 24.26 2.50
C SER A 362 -2.01 23.78 2.37
N SER A 363 -2.60 23.97 1.18
CA SER A 363 -3.99 23.56 0.93
C SER A 363 -4.22 22.06 0.98
N GLY A 364 -3.18 21.24 0.79
CA GLY A 364 -3.35 19.79 0.61
C GLY A 364 -3.93 19.43 -0.75
N ASN A 365 -3.99 20.36 -1.71
CA ASN A 365 -4.53 20.09 -3.05
C ASN A 365 -3.50 19.49 -4.01
N ILE A 366 -4.01 18.77 -5.01
CA ILE A 366 -3.27 18.40 -6.23
C ILE A 366 -3.91 19.11 -7.42
N ASP A 367 -3.14 19.97 -8.09
CA ASP A 367 -3.59 20.73 -9.27
C ASP A 367 -2.89 20.26 -10.55
N VAL A 368 -3.66 19.66 -11.47
CA VAL A 368 -3.19 19.27 -12.80
C VAL A 368 -3.42 20.42 -13.78
N GLN A 369 -2.35 21.17 -14.06
CA GLN A 369 -2.39 22.37 -14.89
C GLN A 369 -1.99 22.13 -16.35
N SER A 370 -1.40 20.98 -16.65
CA SER A 370 -0.90 20.65 -17.99
C SER A 370 -1.32 19.24 -18.40
N ALA A 371 -1.24 18.99 -19.71
CA ALA A 371 -1.56 17.67 -20.24
C ALA A 371 -0.62 16.60 -19.69
N LEU A 372 -1.20 15.47 -19.27
CA LEU A 372 -0.51 14.30 -18.76
C LEU A 372 -1.07 13.09 -19.52
N ARG A 373 -0.35 12.67 -20.56
CA ARG A 373 -0.74 11.56 -21.43
C ARG A 373 0.35 10.52 -21.49
N TRP A 374 0.00 9.26 -21.32
CA TRP A 374 0.96 8.16 -21.37
C TRP A 374 0.38 6.93 -22.09
N SER A 375 1.28 6.07 -22.56
CA SER A 375 0.96 4.76 -23.11
C SER A 375 1.35 3.65 -22.15
N GLY A 376 0.76 2.46 -22.27
CA GLY A 376 1.10 1.31 -21.44
C GLY A 376 0.29 1.21 -20.15
N ASP A 377 0.72 0.31 -19.28
CA ASP A 377 -0.13 -0.28 -18.23
C ASP A 377 0.13 0.31 -16.83
N ALA A 378 1.11 1.21 -16.73
CA ALA A 378 1.39 1.94 -15.50
C ALA A 378 0.19 2.80 -15.08
N SER A 379 -0.11 2.80 -13.78
CA SER A 379 -1.24 3.52 -13.22
C SER A 379 -0.81 4.83 -12.54
N LEU A 380 -1.70 5.82 -12.54
CA LEU A 380 -1.50 7.10 -11.87
C LEU A 380 -2.53 7.27 -10.75
N THR A 381 -2.06 7.53 -9.53
CA THR A 381 -2.90 7.89 -8.39
C THR A 381 -2.56 9.30 -7.93
N LEU A 382 -3.56 10.19 -7.90
CA LEU A 382 -3.48 11.52 -7.30
C LEU A 382 -4.26 11.46 -5.99
N ASN A 383 -3.54 11.37 -4.88
CA ASN A 383 -4.08 11.20 -3.53
C ASN A 383 -3.94 12.51 -2.74
N ALA A 384 -4.90 13.40 -2.91
CA ALA A 384 -4.89 14.73 -2.31
C ALA A 384 -5.45 14.70 -0.90
N GLN A 385 -4.77 15.35 0.06
CA GLN A 385 -5.34 15.53 1.39
C GLN A 385 -6.67 16.29 1.35
N HIS A 386 -6.81 17.28 0.46
CA HIS A 386 -8.05 18.04 0.33
C HIS A 386 -8.70 17.80 -1.02
N SER A 387 -8.32 18.53 -2.08
CA SER A 387 -8.98 18.42 -3.40
C SER A 387 -8.04 18.05 -4.54
N VAL A 388 -8.61 17.45 -5.59
CA VAL A 388 -7.94 17.22 -6.88
C VAL A 388 -8.60 18.08 -7.96
N ASN A 389 -7.82 18.91 -8.66
CA ASN A 389 -8.32 19.81 -9.69
C ASN A 389 -7.61 19.55 -11.03
N VAL A 390 -8.37 19.39 -12.11
CA VAL A 390 -7.85 19.34 -13.48
C VAL A 390 -8.23 20.62 -14.20
N SER A 391 -7.23 21.36 -14.69
CA SER A 391 -7.43 22.68 -15.29
C SER A 391 -8.14 22.60 -16.65
N PRO A 392 -8.86 23.66 -17.09
CA PRO A 392 -9.63 23.63 -18.34
C PRO A 392 -8.88 23.26 -19.62
N ALA A 393 -7.59 23.60 -19.70
CA ALA A 393 -6.73 23.27 -20.85
C ALA A 393 -5.99 21.92 -20.69
N ALA A 394 -6.09 21.26 -19.53
CA ALA A 394 -5.40 20.01 -19.26
C ALA A 394 -6.18 18.82 -19.84
N THR A 395 -5.43 17.84 -20.34
CA THR A 395 -5.98 16.52 -20.64
C THR A 395 -5.16 15.47 -19.92
N VAL A 396 -5.84 14.63 -19.14
CA VAL A 396 -5.27 13.43 -18.55
C VAL A 396 -5.76 12.24 -19.36
N GLY A 397 -4.87 11.40 -19.88
CA GLY A 397 -5.30 10.27 -20.70
C GLY A 397 -4.29 9.14 -20.83
N ASN A 398 -4.82 7.95 -21.05
CA ASN A 398 -4.04 6.71 -21.22
C ASN A 398 -4.50 5.96 -22.49
N THR A 399 -3.57 5.24 -23.13
CA THR A 399 -3.86 4.37 -24.29
C THR A 399 -3.48 2.90 -24.09
N GLY A 400 -3.10 2.49 -22.87
CA GLY A 400 -2.80 1.10 -22.49
C GLY A 400 -3.81 0.55 -21.49
N ALA A 401 -3.36 -0.19 -20.47
CA ALA A 401 -4.21 -0.71 -19.38
C ALA A 401 -4.13 0.11 -18.07
N GLY A 402 -3.43 1.24 -18.07
CA GLY A 402 -3.22 2.07 -16.88
C GLY A 402 -4.51 2.60 -16.27
N ASN A 403 -4.65 2.48 -14.94
CA ASN A 403 -5.74 3.09 -14.19
C ASN A 403 -5.41 4.53 -13.79
N LEU A 404 -6.46 5.33 -13.58
CA LEU A 404 -6.36 6.66 -12.95
C LEU A 404 -7.22 6.72 -11.71
N THR A 405 -6.62 7.16 -10.60
CA THR A 405 -7.35 7.46 -9.37
C THR A 405 -7.18 8.94 -9.05
N LEU A 406 -8.29 9.66 -8.98
CA LEU A 406 -8.36 11.04 -8.48
C LEU A 406 -9.04 10.97 -7.11
N ARG A 407 -8.26 10.99 -6.04
CA ARG A 407 -8.77 10.86 -4.67
C ARG A 407 -8.59 12.17 -3.92
N ALA A 408 -9.71 12.79 -3.56
CA ALA A 408 -9.79 13.85 -2.56
C ALA A 408 -10.00 13.24 -1.16
N ASP A 409 -9.83 14.05 -0.11
CA ASP A 409 -9.94 13.61 1.29
C ASP A 409 -9.14 12.33 1.59
N ALA A 410 -7.86 12.31 1.20
CA ALA A 410 -6.99 11.16 1.40
C ALA A 410 -6.92 10.70 2.86
N GLY A 411 -7.05 11.63 3.82
CA GLY A 411 -7.11 11.35 5.24
C GLY A 411 -8.41 10.71 5.73
N GLY A 412 -9.48 10.73 4.94
CA GLY A 412 -10.82 10.27 5.34
C GLY A 412 -11.33 11.03 6.56
N VAL A 413 -11.15 12.35 6.58
CA VAL A 413 -11.48 13.24 7.71
C VAL A 413 -12.70 14.12 7.43
N ASN A 414 -13.42 13.88 6.32
CA ASN A 414 -14.63 14.61 5.93
C ASN A 414 -14.40 16.13 5.82
N ASN A 415 -13.32 16.50 5.12
CA ASN A 415 -12.89 17.89 4.97
C ASN A 415 -13.50 18.63 3.77
N ALA A 416 -14.61 18.13 3.21
CA ALA A 416 -15.23 18.61 1.97
C ALA A 416 -14.34 18.54 0.72
N GLY A 417 -13.35 17.65 0.75
CA GLY A 417 -12.45 17.37 -0.37
C GLY A 417 -13.21 17.06 -1.66
N SER A 418 -12.89 17.79 -2.72
CA SER A 418 -13.63 17.75 -4.00
C SER A 418 -12.76 17.30 -5.16
N VAL A 419 -13.38 16.69 -6.17
CA VAL A 419 -12.72 16.37 -7.45
C VAL A 419 -13.33 17.22 -8.56
N THR A 420 -12.55 18.16 -9.08
CA THR A 420 -13.01 19.10 -10.11
C THR A 420 -12.26 18.85 -11.42
N ASN A 421 -12.92 18.23 -12.39
CA ASN A 421 -12.40 18.20 -13.76
C ASN A 421 -12.95 19.38 -14.56
N GLY A 422 -12.12 20.41 -14.77
CA GLY A 422 -12.40 21.48 -15.72
C GLY A 422 -11.96 21.15 -17.14
N GLY A 423 -11.07 20.16 -17.31
CA GLY A 423 -10.44 19.78 -18.58
C GLY A 423 -11.03 18.50 -19.18
N THR A 424 -10.17 17.64 -19.71
CA THR A 424 -10.55 16.36 -20.33
C THR A 424 -9.91 15.16 -19.63
N ILE A 425 -10.71 14.15 -19.31
CA ILE A 425 -10.25 12.79 -18.96
C ILE A 425 -10.50 11.89 -20.19
N ASP A 426 -9.44 11.36 -20.79
CA ASP A 426 -9.49 10.59 -22.03
C ASP A 426 -9.01 9.15 -21.86
N TRP A 427 -9.97 8.23 -21.70
CA TRP A 427 -9.78 6.78 -21.62
C TRP A 427 -10.32 6.07 -22.88
N SER A 428 -10.57 6.80 -23.97
CA SER A 428 -11.20 6.28 -25.19
C SER A 428 -10.46 5.13 -25.87
N HIS A 429 -9.16 5.02 -25.64
CA HIS A 429 -8.30 3.97 -26.18
C HIS A 429 -7.66 3.10 -25.07
N SER A 430 -8.02 3.33 -23.80
CA SER A 430 -7.51 2.56 -22.68
C SER A 430 -8.40 1.35 -22.40
N THR A 431 -7.80 0.28 -21.88
CA THR A 431 -8.50 -0.85 -21.27
C THR A 431 -8.59 -0.71 -19.74
N GLY A 432 -7.86 0.23 -19.15
CA GLY A 432 -7.92 0.58 -17.73
C GLY A 432 -9.18 1.36 -17.35
N THR A 433 -9.23 1.79 -16.09
CA THR A 433 -10.39 2.43 -15.46
C THR A 433 -10.03 3.76 -14.79
N VAL A 434 -11.03 4.60 -14.54
CA VAL A 434 -10.89 5.86 -13.81
C VAL A 434 -11.82 5.89 -12.61
N ALA A 435 -11.27 6.17 -11.43
CA ALA A 435 -12.03 6.40 -10.22
C ALA A 435 -11.82 7.84 -9.72
N ALA A 436 -12.89 8.62 -9.61
CA ALA A 436 -12.89 9.94 -8.98
C ALA A 436 -13.58 9.86 -7.61
N LEU A 437 -12.83 9.92 -6.53
CA LEU A 437 -13.32 9.79 -5.16
C LEU A 437 -13.34 11.17 -4.50
N HIS A 438 -14.53 11.63 -4.12
CA HIS A 438 -14.72 12.90 -3.40
C HIS A 438 -15.42 12.65 -2.08
N ASP A 439 -15.18 13.50 -1.10
CA ASP A 439 -15.89 13.46 0.18
C ASP A 439 -17.41 13.61 -0.05
N MET A 440 -18.23 12.96 0.77
CA MET A 440 -19.69 13.05 0.68
C MET A 440 -20.20 14.49 0.85
N ASN A 441 -19.46 15.32 1.60
CA ASN A 441 -19.72 16.75 1.76
C ASN A 441 -18.98 17.63 0.73
N GLY A 442 -18.16 17.02 -0.12
CA GLY A 442 -17.48 17.66 -1.24
C GLY A 442 -18.32 17.66 -2.52
N THR A 443 -17.67 18.01 -3.63
CA THR A 443 -18.31 18.07 -4.96
C THR A 443 -17.52 17.30 -6.00
N TYR A 444 -18.22 16.82 -7.02
CA TYR A 444 -17.64 16.26 -8.24
C TYR A 444 -18.11 17.06 -9.46
N THR A 445 -17.14 17.54 -10.25
CA THR A 445 -17.40 18.12 -11.58
C THR A 445 -16.74 17.25 -12.64
N ALA A 446 -17.55 16.73 -13.57
CA ALA A 446 -17.12 15.73 -14.54
C ALA A 446 -16.22 16.26 -15.66
N GLY A 447 -16.38 17.53 -16.08
CA GLY A 447 -15.68 18.09 -17.25
C GLY A 447 -15.96 17.32 -18.54
N ALA A 448 -15.01 17.31 -19.47
CA ALA A 448 -15.07 16.46 -20.65
C ALA A 448 -14.55 15.05 -20.32
N ILE A 449 -15.32 14.03 -20.66
CA ILE A 449 -14.98 12.61 -20.43
C ILE A 449 -15.08 11.86 -21.76
N ARG A 450 -14.09 11.01 -22.05
CA ARG A 450 -14.11 10.09 -23.20
C ARG A 450 -13.82 8.68 -22.71
N SER A 451 -14.78 7.78 -22.88
CA SER A 451 -14.66 6.36 -22.55
C SER A 451 -14.42 5.52 -23.81
N ASN A 452 -13.83 4.34 -23.63
CA ASN A 452 -13.62 3.38 -24.68
C ASN A 452 -14.92 2.60 -24.95
N PRO A 453 -15.52 2.68 -26.16
CA PRO A 453 -16.76 1.98 -26.48
C PRO A 453 -16.62 0.44 -26.48
N ALA A 454 -15.39 -0.07 -26.63
CA ALA A 454 -15.08 -1.50 -26.57
C ALA A 454 -14.75 -1.98 -25.14
N TRP A 455 -14.59 -1.08 -24.17
CA TRP A 455 -14.31 -1.47 -22.79
C TRP A 455 -15.47 -2.30 -22.20
N ARG A 456 -15.11 -3.34 -21.45
CA ARG A 456 -16.04 -4.17 -20.70
C ARG A 456 -15.48 -4.31 -19.29
N ALA A 457 -16.37 -4.33 -18.30
CA ALA A 457 -15.98 -4.64 -16.93
C ALA A 457 -15.34 -6.02 -16.89
N ALA A 458 -14.23 -6.15 -16.15
CA ALA A 458 -13.62 -7.46 -15.91
C ALA A 458 -14.63 -8.36 -15.19
N ASP A 459 -14.58 -9.67 -15.49
CA ASP A 459 -15.45 -10.66 -14.86
C ASP A 459 -15.38 -10.57 -13.33
N TYR A 460 -16.54 -10.70 -12.69
CA TYR A 460 -16.71 -10.59 -11.24
C TYR A 460 -16.31 -9.25 -10.62
N SER A 461 -15.90 -8.25 -11.41
CA SER A 461 -15.54 -6.95 -10.84
C SER A 461 -16.77 -6.28 -10.23
N GLY A 462 -17.91 -6.28 -10.90
CA GLY A 462 -19.07 -5.48 -10.50
C GLY A 462 -18.94 -3.99 -10.85
N LEU A 463 -17.98 -3.60 -11.70
CA LEU A 463 -17.98 -2.25 -12.26
C LEU A 463 -19.12 -2.08 -13.27
N LYS A 464 -19.85 -0.98 -13.18
CA LYS A 464 -20.86 -0.60 -14.18
C LYS A 464 -20.29 0.22 -15.34
N THR A 465 -19.27 1.04 -15.08
CA THR A 465 -18.68 1.96 -16.06
C THR A 465 -17.16 1.94 -15.99
N GLN A 466 -16.50 2.33 -17.08
CA GLN A 466 -15.05 2.48 -17.12
C GLN A 466 -14.56 3.65 -16.25
N ILE A 467 -15.37 4.71 -16.20
CA ILE A 467 -15.08 5.96 -15.51
C ILE A 467 -16.20 6.16 -14.49
N THR A 468 -15.85 6.17 -13.21
CA THR A 468 -16.81 6.19 -12.11
C THR A 468 -16.43 7.25 -11.08
N ALA A 469 -17.41 8.04 -10.66
CA ALA A 469 -17.25 8.97 -9.55
C ALA A 469 -17.93 8.40 -8.30
N TYR A 470 -17.20 8.35 -7.19
CA TYR A 470 -17.63 7.81 -5.91
C TYR A 470 -17.72 8.92 -4.87
N LYS A 471 -18.81 8.92 -4.10
CA LYS A 471 -18.91 9.62 -2.80
C LYS A 471 -18.23 8.76 -1.74
N LEU A 472 -17.24 9.32 -1.05
CA LEU A 472 -16.52 8.62 0.01
C LEU A 472 -17.37 8.49 1.26
N VAL A 473 -17.38 7.29 1.82
CA VAL A 473 -18.01 6.96 3.09
C VAL A 473 -16.89 6.69 4.08
N ASN A 474 -16.63 7.63 4.98
CA ASN A 474 -15.51 7.57 5.93
C ASN A 474 -15.97 7.32 7.37
N THR A 475 -17.24 7.61 7.67
CA THR A 475 -17.82 7.53 9.01
C THR A 475 -19.15 6.78 9.01
N ILE A 476 -19.62 6.41 10.20
CA ILE A 476 -20.95 5.81 10.37
C ILE A 476 -22.08 6.78 9.97
N ASP A 477 -21.86 8.08 10.09
CA ASP A 477 -22.84 9.10 9.70
C ASP A 477 -22.93 9.23 8.18
N ASP A 478 -21.79 9.16 7.47
CA ASP A 478 -21.77 9.08 6.01
C ASP A 478 -22.49 7.81 5.53
N LEU A 479 -22.25 6.69 6.23
CA LEU A 479 -22.88 5.42 5.94
C LEU A 479 -24.41 5.52 6.09
N ALA A 480 -24.90 6.12 7.17
CA ALA A 480 -26.33 6.36 7.38
C ALA A 480 -26.92 7.30 6.30
N SER A 481 -26.15 8.29 5.87
CA SER A 481 -26.54 9.31 4.87
C SER A 481 -26.78 8.75 3.48
N ILE A 482 -26.31 7.53 3.18
CA ILE A 482 -26.66 6.79 1.94
C ILE A 482 -28.19 6.64 1.80
N SER A 483 -28.93 6.58 2.91
CA SER A 483 -30.40 6.49 2.88
C SER A 483 -31.08 7.68 2.18
N SER A 484 -30.38 8.80 2.01
CA SER A 484 -30.87 9.99 1.32
C SER A 484 -30.75 9.90 -0.21
N ASP A 485 -29.91 9.01 -0.74
CA ASP A 485 -29.66 8.84 -2.18
C ASP A 485 -29.32 7.36 -2.51
N LEU A 486 -30.34 6.50 -2.48
CA LEU A 486 -30.19 5.05 -2.69
C LEU A 486 -29.88 4.65 -4.14
N ALA A 487 -29.79 5.62 -5.06
CA ALA A 487 -29.30 5.43 -6.42
C ALA A 487 -27.84 5.87 -6.59
N GLY A 488 -27.23 6.46 -5.56
CA GLY A 488 -25.88 7.00 -5.59
C GLY A 488 -24.78 5.97 -5.77
N THR A 489 -23.57 6.47 -6.04
CA THR A 489 -22.35 5.66 -6.17
C THR A 489 -21.38 6.00 -5.06
N TYR A 490 -21.06 5.01 -4.23
CA TYR A 490 -20.37 5.15 -2.96
C TYR A 490 -19.15 4.25 -2.90
N ALA A 491 -18.10 4.73 -2.24
CA ALA A 491 -16.96 3.91 -1.88
C ALA A 491 -16.56 4.12 -0.43
N LEU A 492 -16.17 3.06 0.29
CA LEU A 492 -15.51 3.24 1.57
C LEU A 492 -14.16 3.93 1.35
N GLY A 493 -13.93 5.03 2.06
CA GLY A 493 -12.63 5.71 2.04
C GLY A 493 -11.63 5.12 3.03
N LYS A 494 -12.12 4.46 4.06
CA LYS A 494 -11.35 3.75 5.07
C LYS A 494 -12.23 2.72 5.78
N ASP A 495 -11.62 1.92 6.64
CA ASP A 495 -12.38 1.05 7.55
C ASP A 495 -13.26 1.89 8.48
N ILE A 496 -14.49 1.44 8.69
CA ILE A 496 -15.44 2.07 9.61
C ILE A 496 -15.55 1.20 10.86
N ASP A 497 -15.15 1.73 12.02
CA ASP A 497 -15.35 1.07 13.31
C ASP A 497 -16.61 1.60 14.00
N ALA A 498 -17.67 0.81 13.98
CA ALA A 498 -18.97 1.13 14.58
C ALA A 498 -19.11 0.65 16.02
N ARG A 499 -18.09 0.02 16.63
CA ARG A 499 -18.16 -0.52 18.01
C ARG A 499 -18.35 0.57 19.07
N THR A 500 -17.99 1.80 18.75
CA THR A 500 -18.18 2.98 19.61
C THR A 500 -19.59 3.56 19.53
N SER A 501 -20.42 3.12 18.56
CA SER A 501 -21.81 3.53 18.45
C SER A 501 -22.65 2.97 19.61
N THR A 502 -23.41 3.83 20.28
CA THR A 502 -24.35 3.45 21.34
C THR A 502 -25.74 3.11 20.81
N THR A 503 -26.00 3.39 19.53
CA THR A 503 -27.29 3.15 18.88
C THR A 503 -27.16 2.04 17.84
N ASN A 504 -28.26 1.31 17.65
CA ASN A 504 -28.36 0.35 16.56
C ASN A 504 -28.46 1.11 15.23
N PHE A 505 -27.73 0.61 14.23
CA PHE A 505 -27.79 1.10 12.87
C PHE A 505 -29.12 0.67 12.23
N THR A 506 -29.82 1.63 11.65
CA THR A 506 -31.04 1.37 10.88
C THR A 506 -30.65 0.92 9.47
N SER A 507 -31.14 -0.24 9.03
CA SER A 507 -30.91 -0.76 7.67
C SER A 507 -31.18 0.30 6.60
N LEU A 508 -30.26 0.44 5.64
CA LEU A 508 -30.39 1.39 4.53
C LEU A 508 -31.62 1.07 3.69
N GLY A 509 -32.44 2.09 3.44
CA GLY A 509 -33.69 1.98 2.69
C GLY A 509 -34.88 1.39 3.45
N SER A 510 -34.72 0.99 4.71
CA SER A 510 -35.82 0.41 5.50
C SER A 510 -36.96 1.41 5.77
N ARG A 511 -36.64 2.64 6.20
CA ARG A 511 -37.65 3.67 6.53
C ARG A 511 -38.51 4.09 5.34
N THR A 512 -37.90 4.20 4.16
CA THR A 512 -38.58 4.63 2.93
C THR A 512 -39.12 3.46 2.12
N GLN A 513 -38.78 2.21 2.49
CA GLN A 513 -39.07 0.99 1.73
C GLN A 513 -38.52 1.07 0.29
N THR A 514 -37.40 1.77 0.12
CA THR A 514 -36.76 1.96 -1.18
C THR A 514 -35.54 1.06 -1.28
N ALA A 515 -35.43 0.30 -2.36
CA ALA A 515 -34.27 -0.54 -2.61
C ALA A 515 -33.04 0.28 -3.03
N PHE A 516 -31.86 -0.16 -2.61
CA PHE A 516 -30.59 0.38 -3.09
C PHE A 516 -30.34 -0.05 -4.54
N ASN A 517 -30.40 0.90 -5.47
CA ASN A 517 -30.16 0.68 -6.92
C ASN A 517 -28.82 1.27 -7.40
N GLY A 518 -28.05 1.85 -6.46
CA GLY A 518 -26.75 2.45 -6.69
C GLY A 518 -25.61 1.45 -6.88
N GLN A 519 -24.39 1.91 -6.60
CA GLN A 519 -23.20 1.07 -6.50
C GLN A 519 -22.49 1.38 -5.19
N PHE A 520 -22.18 0.35 -4.40
CA PHE A 520 -21.42 0.47 -3.15
C PHE A 520 -20.16 -0.39 -3.26
N ASP A 521 -19.00 0.27 -3.24
CA ASP A 521 -17.70 -0.39 -3.33
C ASP A 521 -16.94 -0.26 -2.01
N GLY A 522 -16.67 -1.37 -1.33
CA GLY A 522 -15.85 -1.33 -0.12
C GLY A 522 -14.39 -0.98 -0.41
N MET A 523 -13.92 -1.04 -1.67
CA MET A 523 -12.50 -0.79 -2.03
C MET A 523 -11.52 -1.62 -1.17
N GLY A 524 -11.95 -2.79 -0.70
CA GLY A 524 -11.19 -3.66 0.20
C GLY A 524 -11.30 -3.32 1.69
N HIS A 525 -11.99 -2.24 2.07
CA HIS A 525 -12.24 -1.84 3.45
C HIS A 525 -13.35 -2.65 4.12
N VAL A 526 -13.40 -2.54 5.45
CA VAL A 526 -14.41 -3.21 6.29
C VAL A 526 -15.25 -2.23 7.11
N ILE A 527 -16.46 -2.66 7.42
CA ILE A 527 -17.33 -2.08 8.45
C ILE A 527 -17.32 -3.05 9.62
N LYS A 528 -16.82 -2.60 10.78
CA LYS A 528 -16.59 -3.42 11.96
C LYS A 528 -17.59 -3.10 13.07
N GLY A 529 -18.17 -4.12 13.68
CA GLY A 529 -18.97 -3.99 14.90
C GLY A 529 -20.32 -3.31 14.73
N ILE A 530 -20.86 -3.25 13.52
CA ILE A 530 -22.15 -2.59 13.29
C ILE A 530 -23.28 -3.47 13.85
N LYS A 531 -24.18 -2.85 14.62
CA LYS A 531 -25.36 -3.52 15.18
C LYS A 531 -26.59 -3.11 14.40
N VAL A 532 -27.07 -3.96 13.51
CA VAL A 532 -28.20 -3.67 12.62
C VAL A 532 -29.49 -4.22 13.24
N THR A 533 -30.53 -3.38 13.28
CA THR A 533 -31.89 -3.79 13.68
C THR A 533 -32.90 -3.41 12.61
N GLY A 534 -33.92 -4.25 12.44
CA GLY A 534 -35.14 -3.95 11.66
C GLY A 534 -36.31 -3.44 12.50
N TYR A 535 -36.14 -3.38 13.82
CA TYR A 535 -37.20 -3.00 14.75
C TYR A 535 -37.15 -1.50 15.03
N ASP A 536 -38.22 -0.81 14.63
CA ASP A 536 -38.53 0.53 15.13
C ASP A 536 -39.48 0.40 16.33
N GLU A 537 -38.98 0.66 17.54
CA GLU A 537 -39.76 0.57 18.78
C GLU A 537 -40.98 1.50 18.76
N THR A 538 -40.95 2.54 17.94
CA THR A 538 -42.02 3.55 17.85
C THR A 538 -43.13 3.16 16.88
N ASN A 539 -42.91 2.16 16.01
CA ASN A 539 -43.97 1.64 15.15
C ASN A 539 -43.80 0.12 14.89
N PRO A 540 -44.36 -0.72 15.77
CA PRO A 540 -44.26 -2.18 15.69
C PRO A 540 -45.01 -2.83 14.50
N SER A 541 -45.64 -2.03 13.62
CA SER A 541 -46.28 -2.52 12.39
C SER A 541 -45.31 -2.61 11.20
N TYR A 542 -44.09 -2.08 11.33
CA TYR A 542 -43.09 -2.11 10.26
C TYR A 542 -42.29 -3.41 10.26
N LEU A 543 -42.47 -4.20 9.19
CA LEU A 543 -41.70 -5.41 8.92
C LEU A 543 -40.62 -5.09 7.89
N ALA A 544 -39.47 -4.56 8.31
CA ALA A 544 -38.34 -4.31 7.41
C ALA A 544 -37.40 -5.52 7.39
N TYR A 545 -37.01 -5.97 6.19
CA TYR A 545 -35.89 -6.90 6.02
C TYR A 545 -34.62 -6.29 6.64
N VAL A 546 -33.80 -7.14 7.25
CA VAL A 546 -32.67 -6.68 8.07
C VAL A 546 -31.34 -7.05 7.45
N GLY A 547 -30.52 -6.04 7.27
CA GLY A 547 -29.10 -6.09 6.94
C GLY A 547 -28.55 -4.68 6.79
N LEU A 548 -27.26 -4.51 6.52
CA LEU A 548 -26.75 -3.15 6.23
C LEU A 548 -27.63 -2.46 5.18
N PHE A 549 -28.00 -3.20 4.13
CA PHE A 549 -29.08 -2.85 3.21
C PHE A 549 -30.36 -3.61 3.58
N SER A 550 -31.49 -2.92 3.67
CA SER A 550 -32.78 -3.62 3.78
C SER A 550 -33.03 -4.44 2.51
N THR A 551 -32.95 -3.77 1.35
CA THR A 551 -33.08 -4.42 0.05
C THR A 551 -32.06 -3.83 -0.92
N ILE A 552 -31.28 -4.70 -1.57
CA ILE A 552 -30.52 -4.36 -2.77
C ILE A 552 -31.43 -4.58 -3.97
N GLY A 553 -31.65 -3.54 -4.76
CA GLY A 553 -32.51 -3.57 -5.95
C GLY A 553 -31.84 -4.24 -7.14
N SER A 554 -32.58 -4.48 -8.22
CA SER A 554 -32.07 -5.19 -9.41
C SER A 554 -30.95 -4.45 -10.14
N ALA A 555 -30.88 -3.12 -10.03
CA ALA A 555 -29.76 -2.34 -10.51
C ALA A 555 -28.63 -2.23 -9.48
N GLY A 556 -28.87 -2.58 -8.22
CA GLY A 556 -27.91 -2.43 -7.12
C GLY A 556 -26.69 -3.32 -7.29
N VAL A 557 -25.51 -2.76 -7.01
CA VAL A 557 -24.24 -3.51 -6.94
C VAL A 557 -23.56 -3.22 -5.61
N VAL A 558 -23.21 -4.27 -4.87
CA VAL A 558 -22.43 -4.18 -3.63
C VAL A 558 -21.19 -5.06 -3.80
N ARG A 559 -20.00 -4.46 -3.63
CA ARG A 559 -18.74 -5.15 -3.93
C ARG A 559 -17.61 -4.85 -2.96
N ASN A 560 -16.63 -5.75 -2.88
CA ASN A 560 -15.34 -5.58 -2.18
C ASN A 560 -15.44 -5.08 -0.73
N VAL A 561 -16.44 -5.55 0.03
CA VAL A 561 -16.72 -5.06 1.39
C VAL A 561 -16.79 -6.19 2.40
N GLY A 562 -16.16 -6.00 3.56
CA GLY A 562 -16.35 -6.86 4.74
C GLY A 562 -17.30 -6.23 5.77
N ILE A 563 -18.30 -6.96 6.24
CA ILE A 563 -19.11 -6.57 7.42
C ILE A 563 -18.72 -7.51 8.57
N VAL A 564 -17.82 -7.07 9.44
CA VAL A 564 -17.10 -7.95 10.37
C VAL A 564 -17.42 -7.65 11.83
N GLU A 565 -17.32 -8.65 12.69
CA GLU A 565 -17.62 -8.53 14.13
C GLU A 565 -18.99 -7.91 14.40
N SER A 566 -19.95 -8.06 13.48
CA SER A 566 -21.19 -7.29 13.44
C SER A 566 -22.39 -8.14 13.84
N SER A 567 -23.50 -7.51 14.22
CA SER A 567 -24.70 -8.24 14.62
C SER A 567 -25.95 -7.77 13.88
N ALA A 568 -26.80 -8.69 13.44
CA ALA A 568 -28.11 -8.37 12.87
C ALA A 568 -29.22 -9.16 13.58
N ASN A 569 -30.31 -8.48 13.91
CA ASN A 569 -31.49 -9.09 14.53
C ASN A 569 -32.80 -8.55 13.94
N SER A 570 -33.83 -9.39 13.92
CA SER A 570 -35.20 -9.05 13.49
C SER A 570 -36.19 -9.88 14.28
N PHE A 571 -37.42 -9.38 14.46
CA PHE A 571 -38.49 -10.14 15.12
C PHE A 571 -39.33 -10.99 14.14
N VAL A 572 -39.29 -10.67 12.85
CA VAL A 572 -40.38 -11.04 11.93
C VAL A 572 -39.97 -11.10 10.44
N ALA A 573 -38.80 -10.55 10.07
CA ALA A 573 -38.37 -10.42 8.67
C ALA A 573 -37.06 -11.16 8.41
N ALA A 574 -36.79 -11.46 7.13
CA ALA A 574 -35.56 -12.12 6.71
C ALA A 574 -34.33 -11.30 7.11
N VAL A 575 -33.28 -11.98 7.58
CA VAL A 575 -32.08 -11.34 8.14
C VAL A 575 -30.82 -11.82 7.42
N GLY A 576 -29.96 -10.87 7.06
CA GLY A 576 -28.55 -11.12 6.76
C GLY A 576 -27.69 -9.92 7.15
N LEU A 577 -26.40 -10.13 7.46
CA LEU A 577 -25.55 -9.01 7.90
C LEU A 577 -25.39 -7.94 6.81
N LEU A 578 -25.24 -8.36 5.55
CA LEU A 578 -25.08 -7.43 4.43
C LEU A 578 -26.43 -6.95 3.90
N ALA A 579 -27.36 -7.87 3.65
CA ALA A 579 -28.65 -7.53 3.08
C ALA A 579 -29.78 -8.39 3.65
N GLY A 580 -30.94 -7.77 3.87
CA GLY A 580 -32.16 -8.51 4.13
C GLY A 580 -32.64 -9.24 2.86
N THR A 581 -32.78 -8.51 1.76
CA THR A 581 -33.07 -9.08 0.42
C THR A 581 -32.07 -8.59 -0.63
N ASN A 582 -31.61 -9.48 -1.50
CA ASN A 582 -30.80 -9.15 -2.67
C ASN A 582 -31.55 -9.44 -3.97
N ASN A 583 -31.81 -8.43 -4.79
CA ASN A 583 -32.28 -8.58 -6.17
C ASN A 583 -31.20 -8.22 -7.21
N GLY A 584 -30.06 -7.68 -6.76
CA GLY A 584 -28.98 -7.17 -7.60
C GLY A 584 -27.74 -8.07 -7.58
N LEU A 585 -26.56 -7.45 -7.61
CA LEU A 585 -25.27 -8.14 -7.57
C LEU A 585 -24.55 -7.89 -6.24
N ILE A 586 -24.14 -8.97 -5.59
CA ILE A 586 -23.19 -8.98 -4.49
C ILE A 586 -21.95 -9.74 -4.94
N THR A 587 -20.78 -9.10 -4.93
CA THR A 587 -19.52 -9.73 -5.35
C THR A 587 -18.33 -9.38 -4.45
N HIS A 588 -17.44 -10.32 -4.16
CA HIS A 588 -16.29 -10.08 -3.27
C HIS A 588 -16.69 -9.48 -1.91
N ALA A 589 -17.82 -9.92 -1.36
CA ALA A 589 -18.32 -9.47 -0.06
C ALA A 589 -18.19 -10.58 0.99
N TYR A 590 -17.91 -10.20 2.24
CA TYR A 590 -17.84 -11.18 3.32
C TYR A 590 -18.37 -10.67 4.64
N THR A 591 -18.87 -11.58 5.49
CA THR A 591 -19.43 -11.23 6.80
C THR A 591 -18.91 -12.09 7.95
N SER A 592 -18.80 -11.50 9.14
CA SER A 592 -18.54 -12.20 10.40
C SER A 592 -19.27 -11.55 11.57
N GLY A 593 -19.52 -12.33 12.63
CA GLY A 593 -20.29 -11.91 13.80
C GLY A 593 -21.55 -12.76 14.00
N ASP A 594 -22.67 -12.16 14.39
CA ASP A 594 -23.86 -12.88 14.86
C ASP A 594 -25.14 -12.45 14.13
N VAL A 595 -25.90 -13.42 13.63
CA VAL A 595 -27.24 -13.24 13.07
C VAL A 595 -28.22 -13.99 13.96
N SER A 596 -29.15 -13.28 14.58
CA SER A 596 -30.09 -13.86 15.55
C SER A 596 -31.49 -13.26 15.45
N PRO A 597 -32.39 -13.78 14.59
CA PRO A 597 -33.79 -13.39 14.63
C PRO A 597 -34.48 -13.86 15.93
N PHE A 598 -35.31 -13.00 16.52
CA PHE A 598 -36.15 -13.31 17.68
C PHE A 598 -37.50 -13.87 17.21
N ASN A 599 -37.82 -15.13 17.56
CA ASN A 599 -39.16 -15.78 17.64
C ASN A 599 -39.29 -17.11 16.87
N ALA A 600 -39.62 -18.17 17.63
CA ALA A 600 -39.63 -19.59 17.29
C ALA A 600 -40.78 -20.08 16.36
N VAL A 601 -41.73 -19.23 15.94
CA VAL A 601 -43.02 -19.73 15.42
C VAL A 601 -43.34 -19.32 13.96
N SER A 602 -42.66 -18.32 13.38
CA SER A 602 -42.96 -17.85 12.01
C SER A 602 -41.79 -17.13 11.31
N GLY A 603 -40.56 -17.61 11.50
CA GLY A 603 -39.35 -16.90 11.04
C GLY A 603 -39.22 -16.87 9.51
N ALA A 604 -39.04 -15.67 8.93
CA ALA A 604 -38.79 -15.43 7.50
C ALA A 604 -37.36 -15.83 7.03
N GLY A 605 -36.67 -16.67 7.81
CA GLY A 605 -35.33 -17.18 7.56
C GLY A 605 -34.17 -16.23 7.89
N ALA A 606 -32.99 -16.79 8.13
CA ALA A 606 -31.75 -16.03 8.37
C ALA A 606 -30.53 -16.63 7.65
N GLY A 607 -29.75 -15.76 7.01
CA GLY A 607 -28.50 -16.09 6.34
C GLY A 607 -27.34 -15.28 6.90
N GLY A 608 -26.13 -15.84 6.94
CA GLY A 608 -24.95 -15.10 7.42
C GLY A 608 -24.62 -13.84 6.60
N LEU A 609 -24.87 -13.87 5.29
CA LEU A 609 -24.65 -12.75 4.37
C LEU A 609 -25.97 -12.08 3.95
N VAL A 610 -26.91 -12.87 3.44
CA VAL A 610 -28.19 -12.39 2.90
C VAL A 610 -29.36 -13.18 3.49
N GLY A 611 -30.48 -12.52 3.82
CA GLY A 611 -31.73 -13.24 4.10
C GLY A 611 -32.25 -13.96 2.86
N ILE A 612 -32.79 -13.22 1.90
CA ILE A 612 -33.36 -13.75 0.64
C ILE A 612 -32.53 -13.30 -0.56
N ASN A 613 -32.07 -14.23 -1.40
CA ASN A 613 -31.38 -13.94 -2.65
C ASN A 613 -32.25 -14.23 -3.88
N ASN A 614 -32.70 -13.19 -4.57
CA ASN A 614 -33.33 -13.25 -5.91
C ASN A 614 -32.34 -12.86 -7.03
N GLY A 615 -31.23 -12.22 -6.68
CA GLY A 615 -30.20 -11.76 -7.60
C GLY A 615 -29.01 -12.70 -7.70
N THR A 616 -27.80 -12.12 -7.80
CA THR A 616 -26.53 -12.86 -7.85
C THR A 616 -25.71 -12.59 -6.60
N VAL A 617 -25.24 -13.66 -5.97
CA VAL A 617 -24.18 -13.67 -4.97
C VAL A 617 -23.01 -14.45 -5.54
N GLU A 618 -21.91 -13.76 -5.80
CA GLU A 618 -20.72 -14.38 -6.38
C GLU A 618 -19.46 -14.04 -5.60
N ARG A 619 -18.48 -14.94 -5.58
CA ARG A 619 -17.19 -14.71 -4.89
C ARG A 619 -17.33 -14.11 -3.50
N SER A 620 -18.29 -14.61 -2.73
CA SER A 620 -18.67 -14.04 -1.44
C SER A 620 -18.72 -15.11 -0.36
N GLY A 621 -18.63 -14.70 0.91
CA GLY A 621 -18.58 -15.67 1.99
C GLY A 621 -19.11 -15.18 3.33
N SER A 622 -19.38 -16.11 4.24
CA SER A 622 -19.72 -15.78 5.62
C SER A 622 -19.08 -16.73 6.63
N SER A 623 -18.54 -16.15 7.70
CA SER A 623 -18.16 -16.86 8.93
C SER A 623 -19.07 -16.50 10.10
N ALA A 624 -20.18 -15.81 9.85
CA ALA A 624 -21.11 -15.39 10.88
C ALA A 624 -21.83 -16.60 11.52
N LYS A 625 -22.05 -16.52 12.82
CA LYS A 625 -22.92 -17.44 13.55
C LYS A 625 -24.37 -17.09 13.27
N VAL A 626 -25.15 -18.06 12.81
CA VAL A 626 -26.59 -17.93 12.55
C VAL A 626 -27.35 -18.74 13.60
N THR A 627 -28.23 -18.11 14.37
CA THR A 627 -29.03 -18.78 15.39
C THR A 627 -30.48 -18.31 15.34
N GLY A 628 -31.46 -19.22 15.19
CA GLY A 628 -32.85 -18.79 15.09
C GLY A 628 -33.83 -19.92 14.76
N SER A 629 -34.93 -19.55 14.14
CA SER A 629 -36.03 -20.41 13.68
C SER A 629 -36.42 -20.09 12.24
N GLY A 630 -37.10 -21.02 11.57
CA GLY A 630 -37.43 -20.93 10.14
C GLY A 630 -36.35 -21.56 9.25
N GLU A 631 -36.10 -20.98 8.08
CA GLU A 631 -35.04 -21.41 7.17
C GLU A 631 -33.70 -20.77 7.54
N LEU A 632 -32.70 -21.57 7.92
CA LEU A 632 -31.37 -21.04 8.26
C LEU A 632 -30.31 -21.48 7.25
N GLY A 633 -29.47 -20.56 6.82
CA GLY A 633 -28.31 -20.85 5.96
C GLY A 633 -27.05 -20.16 6.43
N GLY A 634 -25.89 -20.81 6.30
CA GLY A 634 -24.61 -20.20 6.66
C GLY A 634 -24.29 -18.96 5.81
N LEU A 635 -24.72 -18.92 4.54
CA LEU A 635 -24.56 -17.79 3.64
C LEU A 635 -25.90 -17.09 3.36
N VAL A 636 -26.90 -17.84 2.89
CA VAL A 636 -28.21 -17.31 2.48
C VAL A 636 -29.34 -18.12 3.09
N ALA A 637 -30.40 -17.50 3.60
CA ALA A 637 -31.56 -18.26 4.10
C ALA A 637 -32.30 -18.95 2.95
N THR A 638 -32.76 -18.16 1.98
CA THR A 638 -33.52 -18.62 0.80
C THR A 638 -32.87 -18.11 -0.48
N ASN A 639 -32.53 -19.02 -1.40
CA ASN A 639 -31.96 -18.70 -2.70
C ASN A 639 -32.93 -19.00 -3.84
N ASN A 640 -33.43 -17.95 -4.48
CA ASN A 640 -34.20 -18.00 -5.73
C ASN A 640 -33.34 -17.64 -6.97
N GLY A 641 -32.18 -17.02 -6.74
CA GLY A 641 -31.27 -16.53 -7.78
C GLY A 641 -30.04 -17.42 -8.00
N LEU A 642 -28.90 -16.78 -8.23
CA LEU A 642 -27.60 -17.45 -8.44
C LEU A 642 -26.69 -17.25 -7.23
N ILE A 643 -26.15 -18.35 -6.72
CA ILE A 643 -24.98 -18.39 -5.83
C ILE A 643 -23.86 -19.10 -6.58
N THR A 644 -22.73 -18.41 -6.79
CA THR A 644 -21.58 -18.99 -7.51
C THR A 644 -20.25 -18.66 -6.83
N GLN A 645 -19.30 -19.59 -6.81
CA GLN A 645 -17.97 -19.32 -6.23
C GLN A 645 -18.02 -18.75 -4.81
N SER A 646 -18.94 -19.24 -3.98
CA SER A 646 -19.22 -18.67 -2.66
C SER A 646 -19.14 -19.71 -1.55
N TYR A 647 -19.01 -19.28 -0.30
CA TYR A 647 -18.77 -20.21 0.80
C TYR A 647 -19.34 -19.81 2.15
N ALA A 648 -19.53 -20.79 3.03
CA ALA A 648 -19.90 -20.55 4.43
C ALA A 648 -19.05 -21.40 5.39
N THR A 649 -18.57 -20.76 6.45
CA THR A 649 -17.73 -21.38 7.50
C THR A 649 -18.28 -21.17 8.91
N GLY A 650 -19.27 -20.29 9.07
CA GLY A 650 -19.89 -20.01 10.36
C GLY A 650 -20.79 -21.15 10.86
N SER A 651 -21.12 -21.11 12.15
CA SER A 651 -22.02 -22.09 12.77
C SER A 651 -23.49 -21.71 12.54
N VAL A 652 -24.32 -22.67 12.14
CA VAL A 652 -25.77 -22.53 12.02
C VAL A 652 -26.46 -23.37 13.11
N SER A 653 -27.28 -22.75 13.94
CA SER A 653 -27.96 -23.41 15.05
C SER A 653 -29.46 -23.09 15.04
N GLY A 654 -30.26 -24.09 14.71
CA GLY A 654 -31.72 -23.98 14.73
C GLY A 654 -32.30 -24.20 16.12
N THR A 655 -33.48 -23.63 16.34
CA THR A 655 -34.30 -23.83 17.53
C THR A 655 -35.46 -24.78 17.20
N ALA A 656 -36.60 -24.70 17.90
CA ALA A 656 -37.75 -25.57 17.61
C ALA A 656 -38.23 -25.40 16.15
N TYR A 657 -38.66 -26.50 15.51
CA TYR A 657 -39.25 -26.51 14.16
C TYR A 657 -38.39 -25.88 13.04
N THR A 658 -37.07 -26.01 13.12
CA THR A 658 -36.13 -25.31 12.22
C THR A 658 -35.45 -26.26 11.23
N GLY A 659 -35.32 -25.80 9.98
CA GLY A 659 -34.50 -26.41 8.93
C GLY A 659 -33.22 -25.59 8.69
N ALA A 660 -32.07 -26.25 8.60
CA ALA A 660 -30.79 -25.55 8.48
C ALA A 660 -29.85 -26.19 7.45
N GLY A 661 -29.26 -25.38 6.57
CA GLY A 661 -28.22 -25.80 5.65
C GLY A 661 -26.88 -25.11 5.92
N GLY A 662 -25.79 -25.83 5.68
CA GLY A 662 -24.44 -25.30 5.89
C GLY A 662 -24.14 -24.07 5.03
N LEU A 663 -24.67 -24.01 3.80
CA LEU A 663 -24.56 -22.86 2.90
C LEU A 663 -25.91 -22.13 2.75
N VAL A 664 -26.98 -22.86 2.44
CA VAL A 664 -28.30 -22.29 2.14
C VAL A 664 -29.40 -23.04 2.90
N GLY A 665 -30.39 -22.35 3.46
CA GLY A 665 -31.56 -23.01 4.02
C GLY A 665 -32.39 -23.68 2.91
N VAL A 666 -33.04 -22.88 2.07
CA VAL A 666 -33.85 -23.32 0.94
C VAL A 666 -33.24 -22.86 -0.38
N ASN A 667 -33.05 -23.79 -1.33
CA ASN A 667 -32.59 -23.49 -2.67
C ASN A 667 -33.65 -23.80 -3.73
N ASP A 668 -34.22 -22.75 -4.31
CA ASP A 668 -35.09 -22.81 -5.50
C ASP A 668 -34.36 -22.34 -6.78
N GLY A 669 -33.22 -21.66 -6.61
CA GLY A 669 -32.37 -21.16 -7.68
C GLY A 669 -31.20 -22.08 -8.05
N THR A 670 -30.06 -21.48 -8.38
CA THR A 670 -28.83 -22.20 -8.76
C THR A 670 -27.71 -21.98 -7.75
N ILE A 671 -27.09 -23.07 -7.32
CA ILE A 671 -25.84 -23.07 -6.57
C ILE A 671 -24.77 -23.75 -7.44
N ARG A 672 -23.65 -23.07 -7.65
CA ARG A 672 -22.52 -23.60 -8.44
C ARG A 672 -21.19 -23.28 -7.78
N GLN A 673 -20.21 -24.17 -7.87
CA GLN A 673 -18.84 -23.86 -7.44
C GLN A 673 -18.77 -23.33 -6.01
N SER A 674 -19.53 -23.90 -5.08
CA SER A 674 -19.70 -23.32 -3.75
C SER A 674 -19.57 -24.39 -2.67
N TYR A 675 -19.25 -23.98 -1.45
CA TYR A 675 -19.02 -24.94 -0.37
C TYR A 675 -19.41 -24.45 1.02
N ALA A 676 -19.68 -25.41 1.91
CA ALA A 676 -19.85 -25.17 3.33
C ALA A 676 -18.88 -26.03 4.15
N SER A 677 -18.26 -25.44 5.17
CA SER A 677 -17.33 -26.13 6.07
C SER A 677 -17.52 -25.75 7.54
N GLY A 678 -18.60 -25.04 7.86
CA GLY A 678 -18.96 -24.67 9.24
C GLY A 678 -19.57 -25.82 10.02
N SER A 679 -20.36 -25.51 11.04
CA SER A 679 -21.11 -26.50 11.82
C SER A 679 -22.61 -26.26 11.73
N VAL A 680 -23.42 -27.29 11.62
CA VAL A 680 -24.89 -27.16 11.62
C VAL A 680 -25.51 -28.05 12.69
N GLY A 681 -26.49 -27.50 13.42
CA GLY A 681 -27.33 -28.25 14.34
C GLY A 681 -28.77 -27.74 14.33
N ALA A 682 -29.70 -28.55 13.80
CA ALA A 682 -31.15 -28.31 13.81
C ALA A 682 -31.90 -29.65 13.70
N LEU A 683 -33.25 -29.63 13.73
CA LEU A 683 -34.06 -30.84 13.56
C LEU A 683 -34.03 -31.37 12.12
N GLY A 684 -34.07 -30.47 11.14
CA GLY A 684 -33.80 -30.76 9.73
C GLY A 684 -32.45 -30.18 9.32
N THR A 685 -31.57 -30.97 8.72
CA THR A 685 -30.23 -30.48 8.36
C THR A 685 -29.69 -31.03 7.04
N GLY A 686 -29.18 -30.12 6.21
CA GLY A 686 -28.31 -30.47 5.09
C GLY A 686 -26.89 -29.96 5.30
N GLY A 687 -25.89 -30.78 5.00
CA GLY A 687 -24.49 -30.35 5.06
C GLY A 687 -24.21 -29.15 4.13
N LEU A 688 -24.91 -29.03 3.00
CA LEU A 688 -24.86 -27.88 2.09
C LEU A 688 -26.18 -27.10 2.08
N VAL A 689 -27.31 -27.77 1.87
CA VAL A 689 -28.64 -27.13 1.72
C VAL A 689 -29.70 -27.91 2.49
N ASP A 690 -30.57 -27.29 3.29
CA ASP A 690 -31.65 -28.06 3.95
C ASP A 690 -32.65 -28.62 2.92
N PHE A 691 -33.26 -27.74 2.11
CA PHE A 691 -34.27 -28.10 1.11
C PHE A 691 -33.88 -27.63 -0.29
N ASN A 692 -33.89 -28.53 -1.28
CA ASN A 692 -33.52 -28.20 -2.66
C ASN A 692 -34.64 -28.51 -3.66
N THR A 693 -35.17 -27.49 -4.33
CA THR A 693 -36.00 -27.62 -5.54
C THR A 693 -35.26 -27.14 -6.81
N GLY A 694 -34.19 -26.36 -6.61
CA GLY A 694 -33.36 -25.80 -7.67
C GLY A 694 -32.25 -26.73 -8.17
N THR A 695 -31.16 -26.13 -8.65
CA THR A 695 -29.98 -26.86 -9.19
C THR A 695 -28.74 -26.64 -8.34
N ILE A 696 -28.03 -27.72 -8.02
CA ILE A 696 -26.71 -27.70 -7.38
C ILE A 696 -25.68 -28.38 -8.29
N SER A 697 -24.52 -27.76 -8.48
CA SER A 697 -23.42 -28.33 -9.29
C SER A 697 -22.04 -27.90 -8.81
N GLU A 698 -21.04 -28.74 -9.06
CA GLU A 698 -19.63 -28.49 -8.75
C GLU A 698 -19.44 -27.90 -7.34
N SER A 699 -20.10 -28.48 -6.34
CA SER A 699 -20.19 -27.91 -4.99
C SER A 699 -19.97 -28.99 -3.95
N PHE A 700 -19.60 -28.61 -2.71
CA PHE A 700 -19.39 -29.63 -1.68
C PHE A 700 -19.71 -29.20 -0.25
N ALA A 701 -20.01 -30.18 0.60
CA ALA A 701 -20.12 -30.00 2.04
C ALA A 701 -18.96 -30.69 2.76
N ALA A 702 -18.22 -29.93 3.57
CA ALA A 702 -17.33 -30.41 4.61
C ALA A 702 -17.85 -30.03 6.01
N THR A 703 -19.13 -29.69 6.11
CA THR A 703 -19.82 -29.23 7.32
C THR A 703 -19.84 -30.26 8.44
N SER A 704 -19.54 -29.85 9.66
CA SER A 704 -19.72 -30.65 10.87
C SER A 704 -21.18 -30.65 11.32
N ILE A 705 -21.86 -31.79 11.30
CA ILE A 705 -23.27 -31.86 11.72
C ILE A 705 -23.36 -32.40 13.16
N ALA A 706 -23.95 -31.62 14.06
CA ALA A 706 -24.08 -31.99 15.46
C ALA A 706 -24.95 -33.26 15.62
N PRO A 707 -24.54 -34.25 16.42
CA PRO A 707 -25.37 -35.41 16.73
C PRO A 707 -26.59 -35.00 17.57
N GLY A 708 -27.80 -35.35 17.12
CA GLY A 708 -29.07 -35.06 17.79
C GLY A 708 -30.11 -36.16 17.58
N ALA A 709 -31.31 -36.04 18.17
CA ALA A 709 -32.38 -37.05 18.13
C ALA A 709 -33.54 -36.69 17.17
N PRO A 710 -34.20 -37.72 16.61
CA PRO A 710 -33.82 -38.22 15.30
C PRO A 710 -33.89 -37.11 14.24
N PRO A 711 -32.76 -36.48 13.88
CA PRO A 711 -32.77 -35.40 12.94
C PRO A 711 -32.86 -35.98 11.53
N SER A 712 -33.69 -35.36 10.70
CA SER A 712 -33.75 -35.65 9.27
C SER A 712 -32.53 -34.99 8.62
N VAL A 713 -31.47 -35.77 8.34
CA VAL A 713 -30.15 -35.22 7.97
C VAL A 713 -29.56 -35.89 6.74
N GLY A 714 -29.13 -35.09 5.76
CA GLY A 714 -28.29 -35.54 4.65
C GLY A 714 -26.93 -34.84 4.58
N GLY A 715 -25.93 -35.54 4.06
CA GLY A 715 -24.57 -35.01 3.91
C GLY A 715 -24.47 -33.81 2.95
N ILE A 716 -25.35 -33.74 1.95
CA ILE A 716 -25.57 -32.57 1.07
C ILE A 716 -26.86 -31.89 1.47
N THR A 717 -27.99 -32.63 1.45
CA THR A 717 -29.31 -32.04 1.69
C THR A 717 -30.27 -32.97 2.42
N ARG A 718 -31.17 -32.38 3.21
CA ARG A 718 -32.22 -33.16 3.86
C ARG A 718 -33.28 -33.58 2.87
N ASN A 719 -33.80 -32.68 2.05
CA ASN A 719 -34.85 -33.01 1.08
C ASN A 719 -34.51 -32.43 -0.30
N ASN A 720 -34.55 -33.30 -1.32
CA ASN A 720 -34.27 -32.94 -2.70
C ASN A 720 -35.43 -33.31 -3.64
N THR A 721 -36.11 -32.30 -4.17
CA THR A 721 -37.05 -32.44 -5.30
C THR A 721 -36.51 -31.82 -6.60
N GLY A 722 -35.38 -31.12 -6.51
CA GLY A 722 -34.67 -30.52 -7.64
C GLY A 722 -33.56 -31.39 -8.24
N THR A 723 -32.57 -30.72 -8.84
CA THR A 723 -31.41 -31.36 -9.50
C THR A 723 -30.14 -31.18 -8.69
N ILE A 724 -29.49 -32.29 -8.33
CA ILE A 724 -28.13 -32.30 -7.82
C ILE A 724 -27.27 -33.02 -8.86
N ARG A 725 -26.31 -32.31 -9.46
CA ARG A 725 -25.41 -32.89 -10.48
C ARG A 725 -24.44 -33.89 -9.85
N SER A 726 -23.87 -34.76 -10.68
CA SER A 726 -22.94 -35.81 -10.27
C SER A 726 -21.59 -35.29 -9.77
N ASP A 727 -21.31 -34.01 -9.95
CA ASP A 727 -20.10 -33.32 -9.50
C ASP A 727 -20.26 -32.60 -8.15
N VAL A 728 -21.31 -32.95 -7.40
CA VAL A 728 -21.57 -32.45 -6.04
C VAL A 728 -21.18 -33.51 -5.01
N TYR A 729 -20.32 -33.15 -4.06
CA TYR A 729 -19.71 -34.09 -3.11
C TYR A 729 -19.99 -33.72 -1.65
N TRP A 730 -19.81 -34.66 -0.73
CA TRP A 730 -19.77 -34.35 0.71
C TRP A 730 -18.73 -35.19 1.43
N ASP A 731 -18.18 -34.64 2.52
CA ASP A 731 -17.27 -35.34 3.39
C ASP A 731 -18.10 -36.16 4.41
N THR A 732 -18.09 -37.47 4.21
CA THR A 732 -18.80 -38.46 5.04
C THR A 732 -18.32 -38.49 6.49
N GLN A 733 -17.07 -38.10 6.75
CA GLN A 733 -16.46 -38.14 8.08
C GLN A 733 -16.76 -36.85 8.86
N THR A 734 -16.69 -35.68 8.21
CA THR A 734 -17.04 -34.42 8.90
C THR A 734 -18.54 -34.26 9.07
N THR A 735 -19.34 -34.60 8.05
CA THR A 735 -20.81 -34.58 8.16
C THR A 735 -21.34 -35.73 9.03
N GLY A 736 -20.57 -36.80 9.19
CA GLY A 736 -20.98 -38.03 9.86
C GLY A 736 -22.14 -38.73 9.14
N ARG A 737 -22.34 -38.49 7.83
CA ARG A 737 -23.45 -39.06 7.04
C ARG A 737 -22.94 -39.92 5.90
N ALA A 738 -23.47 -41.15 5.81
CA ALA A 738 -23.23 -42.06 4.69
C ALA A 738 -24.06 -41.73 3.44
N ASN A 739 -25.19 -41.02 3.60
CA ASN A 739 -26.08 -40.64 2.50
C ASN A 739 -26.01 -39.13 2.27
N GLY A 740 -25.90 -38.70 1.00
CA GLY A 740 -25.91 -37.29 0.63
C GLY A 740 -27.29 -36.64 0.71
N VAL A 741 -28.35 -37.39 0.40
CA VAL A 741 -29.75 -36.93 0.44
C VAL A 741 -30.52 -37.80 1.44
N PHE A 742 -31.29 -37.18 2.34
CA PHE A 742 -32.12 -37.93 3.29
C PHE A 742 -33.48 -38.31 2.70
N GLU A 743 -34.17 -37.39 2.02
CA GLU A 743 -35.48 -37.59 1.38
C GLU A 743 -35.49 -37.03 -0.05
N GLY A 744 -36.21 -37.69 -0.96
CA GLY A 744 -36.35 -37.27 -2.36
C GLY A 744 -35.32 -37.92 -3.29
N THR A 745 -34.96 -37.22 -4.38
CA THR A 745 -34.06 -37.76 -5.41
C THR A 745 -32.64 -37.89 -4.88
N ALA A 746 -32.17 -39.12 -4.73
CA ALA A 746 -30.84 -39.42 -4.19
C ALA A 746 -29.69 -39.09 -5.16
N VAL A 747 -28.50 -38.87 -4.60
CA VAL A 747 -27.23 -38.80 -5.33
C VAL A 747 -26.47 -40.14 -5.23
N PRO A 748 -25.55 -40.46 -6.16
CA PRO A 748 -24.74 -41.66 -6.06
C PRO A 748 -23.94 -41.71 -4.76
N ALA A 749 -23.86 -42.89 -4.12
CA ALA A 749 -23.05 -43.06 -2.90
C ALA A 749 -21.56 -42.75 -3.12
N ALA A 750 -21.06 -42.90 -4.36
CA ALA A 750 -19.69 -42.56 -4.75
C ALA A 750 -19.36 -41.07 -4.59
N ASN A 751 -20.37 -40.20 -4.48
CA ASN A 751 -20.18 -38.77 -4.23
C ASN A 751 -19.86 -38.45 -2.76
N GLY A 752 -19.99 -39.43 -1.86
CA GLY A 752 -19.57 -39.33 -0.47
C GLY A 752 -18.07 -39.63 -0.35
N PHE A 753 -17.28 -38.60 -0.13
CA PHE A 753 -15.83 -38.72 0.07
C PHE A 753 -15.49 -38.85 1.54
N THR A 754 -14.41 -39.58 1.84
CA THR A 754 -13.71 -39.44 3.13
C THR A 754 -12.93 -38.12 3.15
N THR A 755 -12.53 -37.63 4.32
CA THR A 755 -11.66 -36.44 4.43
C THR A 755 -10.34 -36.63 3.68
N ALA A 756 -9.81 -37.85 3.61
CA ALA A 756 -8.62 -38.17 2.83
C ALA A 756 -8.86 -38.10 1.31
N GLN A 757 -10.08 -38.34 0.83
CA GLN A 757 -10.44 -38.15 -0.57
C GLN A 757 -10.71 -36.67 -0.89
N MET A 758 -11.37 -35.94 0.03
CA MET A 758 -11.59 -34.49 -0.10
C MET A 758 -10.29 -33.70 -0.22
N SER A 759 -9.21 -34.15 0.42
CA SER A 759 -7.88 -33.50 0.33
C SER A 759 -7.07 -33.87 -0.92
N ARG A 760 -7.66 -34.60 -1.89
CA ARG A 760 -6.98 -35.06 -3.11
C ARG A 760 -7.67 -34.53 -4.36
N VAL A 761 -6.95 -33.74 -5.15
CA VAL A 761 -7.41 -33.19 -6.44
C VAL A 761 -7.97 -34.26 -7.37
N SER A 762 -7.32 -35.43 -7.44
CA SER A 762 -7.74 -36.54 -8.30
C SER A 762 -9.13 -37.11 -7.96
N SER A 763 -9.63 -36.89 -6.74
CA SER A 763 -10.94 -37.40 -6.32
C SER A 763 -12.09 -36.69 -7.03
N PHE A 764 -11.93 -35.41 -7.38
CA PHE A 764 -13.00 -34.57 -7.94
C PHE A 764 -13.25 -34.79 -9.44
N GLY A 765 -12.50 -35.71 -10.05
CA GLY A 765 -12.60 -36.02 -11.48
C GLY A 765 -12.16 -34.87 -12.39
N PRO A 766 -12.36 -35.00 -13.71
CA PRO A 766 -11.92 -34.00 -14.69
C PRO A 766 -12.85 -32.77 -14.78
N THR A 767 -14.03 -32.80 -14.16
CA THR A 767 -15.01 -31.71 -14.25
C THR A 767 -14.64 -30.51 -13.38
N TRP A 768 -13.90 -30.73 -12.29
CA TRP A 768 -13.41 -29.66 -11.43
C TRP A 768 -12.07 -29.13 -11.95
N ASN A 769 -12.02 -27.84 -12.28
CA ASN A 769 -10.82 -27.23 -12.81
C ASN A 769 -9.89 -26.72 -11.70
N PHE A 770 -8.80 -27.46 -11.46
CA PHE A 770 -7.70 -27.10 -10.55
C PHE A 770 -6.47 -26.47 -11.25
N GLY A 771 -6.53 -26.30 -12.58
CA GLY A 771 -5.46 -25.68 -13.35
C GLY A 771 -5.22 -24.22 -12.97
N GLN A 772 -4.18 -23.59 -13.52
CA GLN A 772 -3.74 -22.24 -13.16
C GLN A 772 -4.85 -21.17 -13.22
N ASN A 773 -5.80 -21.32 -14.15
CA ASN A 773 -6.95 -20.43 -14.31
C ASN A 773 -8.28 -21.07 -13.86
N GLY A 774 -8.18 -22.13 -13.06
CA GLY A 774 -9.32 -22.89 -12.56
C GLY A 774 -10.01 -22.22 -11.37
N VAL A 775 -11.19 -22.72 -11.01
CA VAL A 775 -11.98 -22.16 -9.90
C VAL A 775 -11.44 -22.61 -8.55
N TRP A 776 -10.84 -23.79 -8.51
CA TRP A 776 -10.40 -24.43 -7.27
C TRP A 776 -8.89 -24.47 -7.17
N VAL A 777 -8.42 -24.48 -5.93
CA VAL A 777 -7.03 -24.75 -5.56
C VAL A 777 -7.01 -25.61 -4.30
N MET A 778 -5.96 -26.41 -4.15
CA MET A 778 -5.70 -27.23 -2.97
C MET A 778 -4.40 -26.74 -2.30
N PRO A 779 -4.47 -25.83 -1.33
CA PRO A 779 -3.30 -25.38 -0.58
C PRO A 779 -2.60 -26.56 0.11
N ALA A 780 -1.29 -26.46 0.31
CA ALA A 780 -0.53 -27.50 0.99
C ALA A 780 -1.09 -27.75 2.40
N GLY A 781 -1.45 -29.01 2.70
CA GLY A 781 -2.02 -29.41 3.99
C GLY A 781 -3.52 -29.15 4.16
N ALA A 782 -4.22 -28.66 3.13
CA ALA A 782 -5.67 -28.47 3.17
C ALA A 782 -6.42 -29.82 3.24
N THR A 783 -7.53 -29.85 3.98
CA THR A 783 -8.41 -31.03 4.12
C THR A 783 -9.47 -31.11 3.03
N HIS A 784 -9.68 -30.03 2.28
CA HIS A 784 -10.63 -29.89 1.19
C HIS A 784 -10.18 -28.77 0.24
N PRO A 785 -10.69 -28.68 -0.99
CA PRO A 785 -10.34 -27.58 -1.89
C PRO A 785 -10.89 -26.25 -1.35
N VAL A 786 -10.26 -25.15 -1.76
CA VAL A 786 -10.77 -23.79 -1.54
C VAL A 786 -10.91 -23.07 -2.87
N LEU A 787 -11.70 -22.01 -2.87
CA LEU A 787 -11.88 -21.18 -4.06
C LEU A 787 -10.60 -20.39 -4.31
N ARG A 788 -10.12 -20.42 -5.56
CA ARG A 788 -8.86 -19.80 -5.95
C ARG A 788 -8.78 -18.32 -5.60
N TRP A 789 -9.88 -17.58 -5.81
CA TRP A 789 -9.96 -16.15 -5.49
C TRP A 789 -9.79 -15.84 -3.99
N GLN A 790 -9.92 -16.82 -3.09
CA GLN A 790 -9.69 -16.62 -1.65
C GLN A 790 -8.21 -16.52 -1.30
N VAL A 791 -7.33 -17.09 -2.13
CA VAL A 791 -5.88 -17.18 -1.86
C VAL A 791 -5.04 -16.35 -2.83
N GLU A 792 -5.59 -16.04 -4.01
CA GLU A 792 -5.00 -15.09 -4.95
C GLU A 792 -5.48 -13.68 -4.56
N ARG A 793 -4.59 -12.91 -3.92
CA ARG A 793 -4.81 -11.50 -3.58
C ARG A 793 -4.34 -10.59 -4.68
#